data_AF-A0A2I0P209-F1
#
_entry.id   AF-A0A2I0P209-F1
#
_cell.length_a   1.000
_cell.length_b   1.000
_cell.length_c   1.000
_cell.angle_alpha   90.00
_cell.angle_beta   90.00
_cell.angle_gamma   90.00
#
_symmetry.space_group_name_H-M   'P 1'
#
loop_
_entity.id
_entity.type
_entity.pdbx_description
1 polymer ?
#
loop_
_entity_poly.entity_id
_entity_poly.type
_entity_poly.pdbx_seq_one_letter_code
_entity_poly.pdbx_strand_id
1 'polypeptide(L)'
;ILTPSIFTPILLGKIRGVLDGLISHIPGEEYLIRGLSVYIKFAPCIFEDGSSGVAILCSKFAMSKDQSREYNRLLSRHSSLLSDMEEFYVELSSDWRIVNINSSLVNYCGISTDAIIGTTGIPLVSSEDMQMIEQSITGLQTLASEKFSVRVVLDDGTVRWQEWIFHVQRYEEGGTGYHGFGWDISDRKLRESQIEMYQYGVETLLHKKTEELREIASQLRREIDDRRILEKELNQREERYRNLTESTSDIVWEIGEDKTFIFVNDRVRSLLGYERDQIIGTLPRDYIPSEEYEHIKEYLEYAKVNNVPFNTFRVRIIRKDGEYAWIELSGVPIYRPDGSFQGFRGIGRDVTAKIIAELEQQQLLSIIESTPDLISMSDHDGNFIYLNRAGRAILGISEDTDITTLKYTSFISSEYQDRIRIGRLSAIQYGTWTGDTVLVATDGIHIPVSQVVVSHHVLPGQTPIFSTIARDISARLEAEQELTRAYAYNRTLIEVSPDPLVTIGSDGKILDVNQATEIATGYSREYLIGTNFHIYFTEPEKADAGYQQVFSEGFFRDYPLEMVHKDGGTMSVLYNAVLYRDETGAVQGVFATARDVTDIRRYQNLLSQSLSFYLNVLDKFPNPIWRSGVDGKCDYFNKAWLDFTGRLIEEELGDGWVSGVHPDDLDRCVSQYLMSFERRDPFCMMFRLHHVDGSFHWITDFGSPLFDQENEFIGYVGSCYDIDKYLIDTGQLSYVMKG
;
A
#
# COMPACT_ATOMS: atom_id res chain seq x y z
N ILE A 1 -162.33 -26.48 48.07
CA ILE A 1 -162.31 -26.93 46.66
C ILE A 1 -163.52 -27.77 46.33
N LEU A 2 -164.01 -28.67 47.18
CA LEU A 2 -165.19 -29.47 46.86
C LEU A 2 -166.49 -28.79 47.35
N THR A 3 -167.22 -28.15 46.44
CA THR A 3 -168.64 -27.79 46.63
C THR A 3 -169.50 -28.80 45.87
N PRO A 4 -170.78 -29.02 46.24
CA PRO A 4 -171.64 -30.02 45.59
C PRO A 4 -171.71 -29.88 44.06
N SER A 5 -171.54 -28.65 43.56
CA SER A 5 -171.52 -28.32 42.13
C SER A 5 -170.41 -29.01 41.31
N ILE A 6 -169.41 -29.61 41.96
CA ILE A 6 -168.33 -30.32 41.25
C ILE A 6 -168.74 -31.74 40.86
N PHE A 7 -169.73 -32.33 41.54
CA PHE A 7 -170.23 -33.66 41.20
C PHE A 7 -171.13 -33.60 39.99
N THR A 8 -170.52 -33.45 38.82
CA THR A 8 -171.19 -33.64 37.54
C THR A 8 -171.73 -35.06 37.43
N PRO A 9 -172.73 -35.30 36.55
CA PRO A 9 -173.25 -36.65 36.32
C PRO A 9 -172.15 -37.67 35.98
N ILE A 10 -171.06 -37.23 35.35
CA ILE A 10 -169.88 -38.05 35.03
C ILE A 10 -169.16 -38.53 36.31
N LEU A 11 -168.93 -37.63 37.27
CA LEU A 11 -168.28 -37.94 38.53
C LEU A 11 -169.14 -38.86 39.42
N LEU A 12 -170.45 -38.64 39.44
CA LEU A 12 -171.39 -39.53 40.13
C LEU A 12 -171.45 -40.93 39.51
N GLY A 13 -171.36 -41.03 38.18
CA GLY A 13 -171.28 -42.31 37.48
C GLY A 13 -170.02 -43.12 37.86
N LYS A 14 -168.86 -42.45 37.96
CA LYS A 14 -167.60 -43.10 38.39
C LYS A 14 -167.67 -43.59 39.84
N ILE A 15 -168.27 -42.81 40.75
CA ILE A 15 -168.45 -43.23 42.15
C ILE A 15 -169.35 -44.48 42.24
N ARG A 16 -170.44 -44.50 41.47
CA ARG A 16 -171.36 -45.66 41.43
C ARG A 16 -170.67 -46.92 40.87
N GLY A 17 -169.87 -46.76 39.81
CA GLY A 17 -169.10 -47.87 39.23
C GLY A 17 -168.04 -48.47 40.16
N VAL A 18 -167.48 -47.68 41.08
CA VAL A 18 -166.58 -48.19 42.12
C VAL A 18 -167.35 -48.89 43.23
N LEU A 19 -168.52 -48.38 43.64
CA LEU A 19 -169.37 -49.00 44.67
C LEU A 19 -169.99 -50.33 44.21
N ASP A 20 -170.40 -50.44 42.95
CA ASP A 20 -170.99 -51.65 42.37
C ASP A 20 -169.94 -52.71 41.97
N GLY A 21 -168.65 -52.44 42.22
CA GLY A 21 -167.54 -53.37 41.94
C GLY A 21 -167.16 -53.51 40.46
N LEU A 22 -167.72 -52.67 39.58
CA LEU A 22 -167.44 -52.67 38.14
C LEU A 22 -166.11 -52.00 37.79
N ILE A 23 -165.56 -51.17 38.68
CA ILE A 23 -164.32 -50.41 38.45
C ILE A 23 -163.38 -50.60 39.65
N SER A 24 -162.31 -51.39 39.45
CA SER A 24 -161.31 -51.70 40.49
C SER A 24 -160.17 -50.68 40.59
N HIS A 25 -159.99 -49.83 39.58
CA HIS A 25 -158.90 -48.85 39.56
C HIS A 25 -159.26 -47.63 38.71
N ILE A 26 -159.09 -46.42 39.27
CA ILE A 26 -159.22 -45.16 38.54
C ILE A 26 -157.87 -44.42 38.63
N PRO A 27 -157.17 -44.22 37.50
CA PRO A 27 -156.04 -43.29 37.43
C PRO A 27 -156.53 -41.89 37.78
N GLY A 28 -155.71 -41.10 38.46
CA GLY A 28 -156.09 -39.71 38.67
C GLY A 28 -156.21 -38.99 37.31
N GLU A 29 -157.23 -38.18 37.14
CA GLU A 29 -157.45 -37.40 35.93
C GLU A 29 -157.33 -35.91 36.27
N GLU A 30 -156.87 -35.14 35.29
CA GLU A 30 -156.71 -33.70 35.41
C GLU A 30 -158.02 -33.00 35.04
N TYR A 31 -158.51 -32.16 35.94
CA TYR A 31 -159.73 -31.39 35.76
C TYR A 31 -159.44 -29.90 35.83
N LEU A 32 -159.97 -29.16 34.85
CA LEU A 32 -159.90 -27.71 34.81
C LEU A 32 -161.09 -27.11 35.56
N ILE A 33 -160.87 -26.63 36.78
CA ILE A 33 -161.92 -26.08 37.64
C ILE A 33 -161.64 -24.59 37.87
N ARG A 34 -162.52 -23.72 37.35
CA ARG A 34 -162.40 -22.24 37.44
C ARG A 34 -161.02 -21.69 37.03
N GLY A 35 -160.41 -22.27 35.99
CA GLY A 35 -159.12 -21.81 35.45
C GLY A 35 -157.88 -22.36 36.18
N LEU A 36 -158.06 -23.25 37.16
CA LEU A 36 -156.98 -23.98 37.83
C LEU A 36 -156.99 -25.44 37.41
N SER A 37 -155.81 -25.99 37.13
CA SER A 37 -155.62 -27.42 36.89
C SER A 37 -155.51 -28.16 38.23
N VAL A 38 -156.38 -29.15 38.45
CA VAL A 38 -156.42 -29.97 39.67
C VAL A 38 -156.46 -31.44 39.30
N TYR A 39 -155.63 -32.26 39.95
CA TYR A 39 -155.58 -33.70 39.74
C TYR A 39 -156.42 -34.43 40.81
N ILE A 40 -157.37 -35.28 40.41
CA ILE A 40 -158.35 -35.95 41.29
C ILE A 40 -158.29 -37.47 41.13
N LYS A 41 -158.21 -38.23 42.26
CA LYS A 41 -158.20 -39.71 42.31
C LYS A 41 -159.27 -40.28 43.27
N PHE A 42 -159.85 -41.44 42.94
CA PHE A 42 -160.85 -42.17 43.72
C PHE A 42 -160.31 -43.50 44.25
N ALA A 43 -160.66 -43.89 45.48
CA ALA A 43 -160.26 -45.17 46.07
C ALA A 43 -161.38 -45.79 46.93
N PRO A 44 -161.71 -47.09 46.78
CA PRO A 44 -162.64 -47.78 47.68
C PRO A 44 -162.04 -47.89 49.10
N CYS A 45 -162.89 -47.77 50.12
CA CYS A 45 -162.51 -47.92 51.52
C CYS A 45 -163.63 -48.59 52.32
N ILE A 46 -163.28 -49.22 53.45
CA ILE A 46 -164.25 -49.69 54.44
C ILE A 46 -164.16 -48.72 55.63
N PHE A 47 -165.28 -48.14 56.02
CA PHE A 47 -165.37 -47.26 57.18
C PHE A 47 -165.27 -48.08 58.47
N GLU A 48 -164.93 -47.41 59.57
CA GLU A 48 -164.68 -48.10 60.84
C GLU A 48 -165.87 -48.93 61.36
N ASP A 49 -167.11 -48.63 60.93
CA ASP A 49 -168.33 -49.38 61.27
C ASP A 49 -168.54 -50.66 60.43
N GLY A 50 -167.65 -50.95 59.48
CA GLY A 50 -167.72 -52.09 58.56
C GLY A 50 -168.48 -51.81 57.26
N SER A 51 -169.01 -50.61 57.04
CA SER A 51 -169.66 -50.24 55.77
C SER A 51 -168.65 -49.87 54.67
N SER A 52 -168.97 -50.17 53.41
CA SER A 52 -168.10 -49.82 52.26
C SER A 52 -168.40 -48.41 51.71
N GLY A 53 -167.36 -47.68 51.31
CA GLY A 53 -167.41 -46.33 50.74
C GLY A 53 -166.27 -46.01 49.76
N VAL A 54 -166.15 -44.75 49.33
CA VAL A 54 -165.11 -44.27 48.40
C VAL A 54 -164.47 -42.97 48.92
N ALA A 55 -163.14 -42.94 49.02
CA ALA A 55 -162.32 -41.76 49.35
C ALA A 55 -161.89 -40.99 48.09
N ILE A 56 -161.82 -39.65 48.17
CA ILE A 56 -161.42 -38.75 47.08
C ILE A 56 -160.15 -37.98 47.47
N LEU A 57 -159.09 -38.12 46.68
CA LEU A 57 -157.78 -37.47 46.87
C LEU A 57 -157.55 -36.38 45.81
N CYS A 58 -157.13 -35.18 46.21
CA CYS A 58 -156.88 -34.05 45.30
C CYS A 58 -155.48 -33.46 45.51
N SER A 59 -154.70 -33.26 44.43
CA SER A 59 -153.38 -32.60 44.46
C SER A 59 -153.30 -31.42 43.46
N LYS A 60 -152.53 -30.38 43.79
CA LYS A 60 -152.37 -29.14 43.02
C LYS A 60 -151.04 -29.16 42.27
N PHE A 61 -151.05 -28.99 40.94
CA PHE A 61 -149.84 -28.68 40.16
C PHE A 61 -149.66 -27.15 40.09
N ALA A 62 -148.43 -26.66 40.26
CA ALA A 62 -148.10 -25.24 40.16
C ALA A 62 -147.04 -25.02 39.06
N MET A 63 -147.49 -24.78 37.82
CA MET A 63 -146.72 -24.02 36.82
C MET A 63 -147.69 -23.10 36.08
N SER A 64 -147.31 -21.84 35.87
CA SER A 64 -148.11 -20.91 35.05
C SER A 64 -147.87 -21.16 33.56
N LYS A 65 -148.81 -20.74 32.69
CA LYS A 65 -148.71 -20.88 31.22
C LYS A 65 -147.43 -20.26 30.62
N ASP A 66 -146.84 -19.25 31.26
CA ASP A 66 -145.63 -18.58 30.77
C ASP A 66 -144.37 -19.41 31.02
N GLN A 67 -144.26 -20.08 32.18
CA GLN A 67 -143.07 -20.86 32.53
C GLN A 67 -142.92 -22.14 31.68
N SER A 68 -144.03 -22.80 31.32
CA SER A 68 -143.97 -23.98 30.44
C SER A 68 -143.65 -23.60 28.97
N ARG A 69 -144.05 -22.40 28.51
CA ARG A 69 -143.62 -21.88 27.21
C ARG A 69 -142.13 -21.53 27.21
N GLU A 70 -141.63 -20.90 28.26
CA GLU A 70 -140.24 -20.48 28.35
C GLU A 70 -139.26 -21.66 28.44
N TYR A 71 -139.61 -22.71 29.20
CA TYR A 71 -138.83 -23.95 29.24
C TYR A 71 -138.74 -24.66 27.88
N ASN A 72 -139.87 -24.83 27.17
CA ASN A 72 -139.86 -25.42 25.83
C ASN A 72 -139.10 -24.55 24.80
N ARG A 73 -139.15 -23.22 24.96
CA ARG A 73 -138.38 -22.29 24.11
C ARG A 73 -136.87 -22.42 24.35
N LEU A 74 -136.45 -22.58 25.60
CA LEU A 74 -135.05 -22.77 25.97
C LEU A 74 -134.49 -24.11 25.48
N LEU A 75 -135.26 -25.21 25.61
CA LEU A 75 -134.90 -26.52 25.06
C LEU A 75 -134.75 -26.52 23.54
N SER A 76 -135.71 -25.93 22.81
CA SER A 76 -135.61 -25.81 21.35
C SER A 76 -134.42 -24.93 20.92
N ARG A 77 -134.13 -23.86 21.66
CA ARG A 77 -132.97 -22.99 21.37
C ARG A 77 -131.64 -23.70 21.64
N HIS A 78 -131.56 -24.49 22.72
CA HIS A 78 -130.35 -25.25 23.04
C HIS A 78 -130.06 -26.34 21.99
N SER A 79 -131.09 -27.09 21.58
CA SER A 79 -130.97 -28.10 20.51
C SER A 79 -130.57 -27.49 19.16
N SER A 80 -131.10 -26.31 18.81
CA SER A 80 -130.70 -25.59 17.58
C SER A 80 -129.25 -25.11 17.62
N LEU A 81 -128.77 -24.60 18.76
CA LEU A 81 -127.39 -24.10 18.89
C LEU A 81 -126.35 -25.21 18.72
N LEU A 82 -126.61 -26.41 19.27
CA LEU A 82 -125.71 -27.55 19.12
C LEU A 82 -125.69 -28.09 17.67
N SER A 83 -126.83 -28.03 16.97
CA SER A 83 -126.92 -28.47 15.57
C SER A 83 -126.13 -27.58 14.60
N ASP A 84 -125.94 -26.29 14.92
CA ASP A 84 -125.25 -25.33 14.06
C ASP A 84 -123.74 -25.24 14.31
N MET A 85 -123.18 -25.98 15.29
CA MET A 85 -121.73 -25.98 15.55
C MET A 85 -120.95 -26.77 14.49
N GLU A 86 -119.89 -26.18 13.94
CA GLU A 86 -118.99 -26.87 13.00
C GLU A 86 -118.10 -27.91 13.71
N GLU A 87 -117.78 -27.68 14.99
CA GLU A 87 -117.08 -28.68 15.79
C GLU A 87 -117.98 -29.91 16.05
N PHE A 88 -117.35 -31.06 16.20
CA PHE A 88 -118.03 -32.28 16.62
C PHE A 88 -118.49 -32.15 18.06
N TYR A 89 -119.72 -32.57 18.36
CA TYR A 89 -120.24 -32.58 19.71
C TYR A 89 -120.93 -33.90 20.04
N VAL A 90 -120.63 -34.44 21.22
CA VAL A 90 -121.25 -35.64 21.77
C VAL A 90 -121.55 -35.46 23.26
N GLU A 91 -122.71 -35.93 23.69
CA GLU A 91 -123.11 -36.02 25.10
C GLU A 91 -123.28 -37.49 25.46
N LEU A 92 -122.61 -37.90 26.54
CA LEU A 92 -122.56 -39.27 27.01
C LEU A 92 -123.15 -39.36 28.43
N SER A 93 -123.87 -40.43 28.70
CA SER A 93 -124.38 -40.77 30.03
C SER A 93 -123.25 -41.25 30.96
N SER A 94 -123.57 -41.49 32.24
CA SER A 94 -122.63 -42.04 33.21
C SER A 94 -122.09 -43.43 32.84
N ASP A 95 -122.82 -44.20 32.01
CA ASP A 95 -122.39 -45.48 31.46
C ASP A 95 -121.82 -45.36 30.03
N TRP A 96 -121.37 -44.15 29.66
CA TRP A 96 -120.70 -43.83 28.39
C TRP A 96 -121.56 -44.08 27.14
N ARG A 97 -122.89 -44.09 27.27
CA ARG A 97 -123.81 -44.19 26.13
C ARG A 97 -124.13 -42.81 25.58
N ILE A 98 -124.20 -42.69 24.26
CA ILE A 98 -124.53 -41.44 23.58
C ILE A 98 -125.97 -41.07 23.88
N VAL A 99 -126.14 -39.97 24.60
CA VAL A 99 -127.43 -39.35 24.90
C VAL A 99 -127.79 -38.33 23.82
N ASN A 100 -126.80 -37.60 23.33
CA ASN A 100 -126.98 -36.56 22.32
C ASN A 100 -125.73 -36.43 21.44
N ILE A 101 -125.90 -36.01 20.19
CA ILE A 101 -124.82 -35.83 19.22
C ILE A 101 -125.24 -34.76 18.21
N ASN A 102 -124.30 -33.93 17.76
CA ASN A 102 -124.62 -32.91 16.76
C ASN A 102 -124.49 -33.41 15.31
N SER A 103 -125.12 -32.66 14.41
CA SER A 103 -125.16 -32.89 12.97
C SER A 103 -123.77 -32.99 12.34
N SER A 104 -122.81 -32.20 12.81
CA SER A 104 -121.44 -32.18 12.27
C SER A 104 -120.70 -33.48 12.52
N LEU A 105 -120.80 -34.06 13.72
CA LEU A 105 -120.21 -35.38 14.00
C LEU A 105 -120.94 -36.51 13.27
N VAL A 106 -122.27 -36.45 13.21
CA VAL A 106 -123.11 -37.41 12.46
C VAL A 106 -122.73 -37.42 10.98
N ASN A 107 -122.64 -36.24 10.36
CA ASN A 107 -122.25 -36.10 8.95
C ASN A 107 -120.80 -36.52 8.71
N TYR A 108 -119.87 -36.17 9.61
CA TYR A 108 -118.47 -36.55 9.48
C TYR A 108 -118.27 -38.06 9.55
N CYS A 109 -119.00 -38.74 10.45
CA CYS A 109 -118.92 -40.19 10.58
C CYS A 109 -119.80 -40.94 9.57
N GLY A 110 -120.76 -40.27 8.94
CA GLY A 110 -121.65 -40.87 7.92
C GLY A 110 -122.75 -41.79 8.47
N ILE A 111 -123.10 -41.67 9.77
CA ILE A 111 -123.99 -42.60 10.47
C ILE A 111 -125.27 -41.88 10.89
N SER A 112 -126.45 -42.51 10.78
CA SER A 112 -127.74 -41.93 11.18
C SER A 112 -127.88 -41.71 12.70
N THR A 113 -128.41 -40.56 13.12
CA THR A 113 -128.60 -40.18 14.53
C THR A 113 -129.40 -41.21 15.34
N ASP A 114 -130.50 -41.72 14.78
CA ASP A 114 -131.36 -42.71 15.46
C ASP A 114 -130.66 -44.05 15.70
N ALA A 115 -129.63 -44.38 14.90
CA ALA A 115 -128.87 -45.61 15.05
C ALA A 115 -127.75 -45.49 16.10
N ILE A 116 -127.33 -44.27 16.44
CA ILE A 116 -126.19 -44.01 17.35
C ILE A 116 -126.64 -43.72 18.78
N ILE A 117 -127.79 -43.06 18.97
CA ILE A 117 -128.27 -42.76 20.33
C ILE A 117 -128.45 -44.06 21.11
N GLY A 118 -127.83 -44.13 22.29
CA GLY A 118 -127.80 -45.29 23.17
C GLY A 118 -126.62 -46.26 22.95
N THR A 119 -125.81 -46.09 21.90
CA THR A 119 -124.55 -46.83 21.71
C THR A 119 -123.43 -46.26 22.58
N THR A 120 -122.39 -47.04 22.86
CA THR A 120 -121.32 -46.68 23.81
C THR A 120 -120.12 -46.05 23.11
N GLY A 121 -119.61 -44.95 23.67
CA GLY A 121 -118.37 -44.28 23.25
C GLY A 121 -118.56 -43.21 22.16
N ILE A 122 -117.47 -42.78 21.54
CA ILE A 122 -117.48 -41.86 20.40
C ILE A 122 -117.46 -42.67 19.10
N PRO A 123 -118.28 -42.34 18.08
CA PRO A 123 -118.26 -43.07 16.81
C PRO A 123 -116.87 -43.05 16.15
N LEU A 124 -116.47 -44.18 15.55
CA LEU A 124 -115.21 -44.38 14.79
C LEU A 124 -113.89 -44.29 15.60
N VAL A 125 -113.94 -44.00 16.89
CA VAL A 125 -112.77 -44.06 17.78
C VAL A 125 -112.55 -45.51 18.22
N SER A 126 -111.29 -45.95 18.22
CA SER A 126 -110.94 -47.33 18.59
C SER A 126 -111.31 -47.62 20.05
N SER A 127 -111.64 -48.88 20.37
CA SER A 127 -111.99 -49.25 21.75
C SER A 127 -110.83 -49.04 22.74
N GLU A 128 -109.58 -49.17 22.29
CA GLU A 128 -108.40 -48.90 23.13
C GLU A 128 -108.28 -47.41 23.45
N ASP A 129 -108.45 -46.55 22.45
CA ASP A 129 -108.43 -45.09 22.66
C ASP A 129 -109.62 -44.64 23.51
N MET A 130 -110.80 -45.24 23.31
CA MET A 130 -111.98 -44.98 24.15
C MET A 130 -111.75 -45.37 25.60
N GLN A 131 -111.08 -46.50 25.87
CA GLN A 131 -110.77 -46.92 27.23
C GLN A 131 -109.75 -45.98 27.89
N MET A 132 -108.77 -45.47 27.14
CA MET A 132 -107.81 -44.47 27.62
C MET A 132 -108.51 -43.14 27.96
N ILE A 133 -109.40 -42.69 27.08
CA ILE A 133 -110.24 -41.49 27.27
C ILE A 133 -111.11 -41.68 28.53
N GLU A 134 -111.79 -42.82 28.64
CA GLU A 134 -112.65 -43.16 29.79
C GLU A 134 -111.87 -43.14 31.11
N GLN A 135 -110.73 -43.82 31.18
CA GLN A 135 -109.91 -43.87 32.40
C GLN A 135 -109.43 -42.49 32.83
N SER A 136 -109.07 -41.63 31.88
CA SER A 136 -108.56 -40.29 32.16
C SER A 136 -109.67 -39.35 32.65
N ILE A 137 -110.89 -39.51 32.12
CA ILE A 137 -112.02 -38.61 32.41
C ILE A 137 -112.87 -39.05 33.61
N THR A 138 -112.97 -40.35 33.92
CA THR A 138 -113.89 -40.88 34.95
C THR A 138 -113.59 -40.35 36.38
N GLY A 139 -112.42 -39.75 36.60
CA GLY A 139 -112.01 -39.10 37.86
C GLY A 139 -112.10 -37.57 37.90
N LEU A 140 -112.48 -36.90 36.81
CA LEU A 140 -112.44 -35.43 36.72
C LEU A 140 -113.55 -34.76 37.55
N GLN A 141 -113.23 -33.59 38.14
CA GLN A 141 -114.20 -32.75 38.84
C GLN A 141 -115.11 -32.01 37.86
N THR A 142 -116.32 -31.65 38.30
CA THR A 142 -117.28 -30.88 37.48
C THR A 142 -116.61 -29.63 36.90
N LEU A 143 -116.77 -29.38 35.59
CA LEU A 143 -116.14 -28.30 34.78
C LEU A 143 -114.65 -28.48 34.39
N ALA A 144 -113.95 -29.54 34.78
CA ALA A 144 -112.60 -29.82 34.26
C ALA A 144 -112.66 -30.36 32.81
N SER A 145 -111.58 -30.14 32.04
CA SER A 145 -111.46 -30.68 30.68
C SER A 145 -110.11 -31.25 30.35
N GLU A 146 -110.11 -32.27 29.49
CA GLU A 146 -108.90 -32.95 29.04
C GLU A 146 -108.95 -33.20 27.54
N LYS A 147 -107.78 -33.14 26.91
CA LYS A 147 -107.63 -33.08 25.46
C LYS A 147 -106.90 -34.31 24.93
N PHE A 148 -107.47 -34.95 23.93
CA PHE A 148 -106.95 -36.18 23.34
C PHE A 148 -106.85 -36.05 21.83
N SER A 149 -105.75 -36.51 21.25
CA SER A 149 -105.63 -36.67 19.80
C SER A 149 -105.71 -38.14 19.47
N VAL A 150 -106.78 -38.55 18.81
CA VAL A 150 -107.06 -39.94 18.44
C VAL A 150 -107.08 -40.09 16.94
N ARG A 151 -106.76 -41.29 16.49
CA ARG A 151 -106.81 -41.63 15.09
C ARG A 151 -108.12 -42.35 14.82
N VAL A 152 -108.90 -41.82 13.90
CA VAL A 152 -110.13 -42.45 13.45
C VAL A 152 -109.95 -42.97 12.03
N VAL A 153 -110.68 -44.04 11.72
CA VAL A 153 -110.73 -44.59 10.37
C VAL A 153 -112.17 -44.46 9.90
N LEU A 154 -112.37 -43.72 8.82
CA LEU A 154 -113.69 -43.57 8.20
C LEU A 154 -114.07 -44.87 7.46
N ASP A 155 -115.35 -45.05 7.15
CA ASP A 155 -115.86 -46.25 6.45
C ASP A 155 -115.22 -46.49 5.08
N ASP A 156 -114.64 -45.45 4.46
CA ASP A 156 -113.89 -45.54 3.20
C ASP A 156 -112.43 -46.02 3.38
N GLY A 157 -112.00 -46.29 4.60
CA GLY A 157 -110.65 -46.70 4.97
C GLY A 157 -109.66 -45.54 5.16
N THR A 158 -110.10 -44.29 5.01
CA THR A 158 -109.24 -43.12 5.21
C THR A 158 -108.94 -42.92 6.68
N VAL A 159 -107.65 -42.84 7.00
CA VAL A 159 -107.16 -42.53 8.33
C VAL A 159 -107.16 -41.02 8.53
N ARG A 160 -107.89 -40.54 9.53
CA ARG A 160 -107.92 -39.13 9.94
C ARG A 160 -107.48 -39.00 11.40
N TRP A 161 -106.98 -37.83 11.75
CA TRP A 161 -106.69 -37.48 13.14
C TRP A 161 -107.76 -36.54 13.66
N GLN A 162 -108.41 -36.94 14.74
CA GLN A 162 -109.35 -36.10 15.47
C GLN A 162 -108.74 -35.69 16.80
N GLU A 163 -109.08 -34.48 17.23
CA GLU A 163 -108.69 -33.94 18.51
C GLU A 163 -109.96 -33.62 19.30
N TRP A 164 -110.08 -34.20 20.49
CA TRP A 164 -111.26 -34.14 21.34
C TRP A 164 -110.94 -33.48 22.67
N ILE A 165 -111.89 -32.71 23.19
CA ILE A 165 -111.87 -32.12 24.53
C ILE A 165 -113.15 -32.54 25.25
N PHE A 166 -113.02 -33.18 26.40
CA PHE A 166 -114.15 -33.67 27.19
C PHE A 166 -114.35 -32.89 28.48
N HIS A 167 -115.61 -32.64 28.84
CA HIS A 167 -116.05 -31.98 30.07
C HIS A 167 -116.99 -32.88 30.87
N VAL A 168 -116.90 -32.81 32.21
CA VAL A 168 -117.79 -33.55 33.13
C VAL A 168 -118.86 -32.63 33.71
N GLN A 169 -120.12 -33.06 33.65
CA GLN A 169 -121.28 -32.40 34.28
C GLN A 169 -121.97 -33.33 35.29
N ARG A 170 -122.20 -32.86 36.52
CA ARG A 170 -122.95 -33.61 37.55
C ARG A 170 -124.30 -32.95 37.79
N TYR A 171 -125.37 -33.74 37.76
CA TYR A 171 -126.76 -33.32 37.92
C TYR A 171 -127.20 -33.38 39.39
N GLU A 172 -128.10 -32.49 39.83
CA GLU A 172 -128.55 -32.36 41.23
C GLU A 172 -129.25 -33.62 41.79
N GLU A 173 -129.84 -34.45 40.93
CA GLU A 173 -130.47 -35.73 41.31
C GLU A 173 -129.48 -36.91 41.45
N GLY A 174 -128.16 -36.66 41.31
CA GLY A 174 -127.10 -37.63 41.60
C GLY A 174 -126.49 -38.36 40.38
N GLY A 175 -126.81 -37.96 39.15
CA GLY A 175 -126.21 -38.51 37.91
C GLY A 175 -125.02 -37.71 37.38
N THR A 176 -124.11 -38.34 36.63
CA THR A 176 -122.99 -37.68 35.90
C THR A 176 -123.16 -37.86 34.40
N GLY A 177 -122.96 -36.80 33.62
CA GLY A 177 -122.89 -36.83 32.15
C GLY A 177 -121.58 -36.22 31.65
N TYR A 178 -121.17 -36.60 30.43
CA TYR A 178 -119.93 -36.14 29.81
C TYR A 178 -120.23 -35.45 28.48
N HIS A 179 -119.61 -34.30 28.24
CA HIS A 179 -119.77 -33.50 27.01
C HIS A 179 -118.44 -33.42 26.29
N GLY A 180 -118.36 -33.95 25.07
CA GLY A 180 -117.17 -33.94 24.22
C GLY A 180 -117.29 -32.97 23.05
N PHE A 181 -116.25 -32.18 22.80
CA PHE A 181 -116.10 -31.33 21.63
C PHE A 181 -114.87 -31.76 20.82
N GLY A 182 -114.98 -31.91 19.50
CA GLY A 182 -113.86 -32.39 18.68
C GLY A 182 -113.73 -31.75 17.30
N TRP A 183 -112.56 -31.89 16.67
CA TRP A 183 -112.28 -31.42 15.32
C TRP A 183 -111.17 -32.24 14.62
N ASP A 184 -111.08 -32.16 13.30
CA ASP A 184 -110.04 -32.84 12.50
C ASP A 184 -108.72 -32.03 12.46
N ILE A 185 -107.57 -32.68 12.68
CA ILE A 185 -106.24 -32.06 12.69
C ILE A 185 -105.25 -32.68 11.68
N SER A 186 -105.74 -33.46 10.71
CA SER A 186 -104.90 -34.25 9.80
C SER A 186 -103.91 -33.41 8.99
N ASP A 187 -104.34 -32.27 8.44
CA ASP A 187 -103.49 -31.37 7.63
C ASP A 187 -102.38 -30.69 8.42
N ARG A 188 -102.59 -30.51 9.74
CA ARG A 188 -101.56 -29.98 10.64
C ARG A 188 -100.45 -31.01 10.81
N LYS A 189 -100.82 -32.28 11.00
CA LYS A 189 -99.85 -33.36 11.21
C LYS A 189 -98.96 -33.64 9.98
N LEU A 190 -99.49 -33.50 8.78
CA LEU A 190 -98.71 -33.70 7.55
C LEU A 190 -97.61 -32.64 7.35
N ARG A 191 -97.89 -31.38 7.71
CA ARG A 191 -96.93 -30.26 7.56
C ARG A 191 -95.75 -30.37 8.54
N GLU A 192 -96.01 -30.83 9.77
CA GLU A 192 -94.97 -31.03 10.78
C GLU A 192 -93.88 -32.00 10.29
N SER A 193 -94.28 -33.15 9.72
CA SER A 193 -93.33 -34.15 9.21
C SER A 193 -92.49 -33.68 8.02
N GLN A 194 -93.00 -32.78 7.17
CA GLN A 194 -92.24 -32.26 6.02
C GLN A 194 -91.08 -31.35 6.45
N ILE A 195 -91.26 -30.57 7.52
CA ILE A 195 -90.25 -29.61 8.00
C ILE A 195 -89.02 -30.34 8.55
N GLU A 196 -89.21 -31.43 9.30
CA GLU A 196 -88.13 -32.23 9.86
C GLU A 196 -87.20 -32.82 8.77
N MET A 197 -87.77 -33.27 7.64
CA MET A 197 -86.97 -33.79 6.52
C MET A 197 -86.05 -32.73 5.88
N TYR A 198 -86.51 -31.49 5.75
CA TYR A 198 -85.71 -30.42 5.15
C TYR A 198 -84.53 -29.99 6.03
N GLN A 199 -84.73 -29.95 7.35
CA GLN A 199 -83.68 -29.55 8.30
C GLN A 199 -82.49 -30.53 8.25
N TYR A 200 -82.76 -31.83 8.20
CA TYR A 200 -81.72 -32.86 8.12
C TYR A 200 -80.85 -32.76 6.85
N GLY A 201 -81.45 -32.41 5.70
CA GLY A 201 -80.73 -32.27 4.43
C GLY A 201 -79.74 -31.10 4.40
N VAL A 202 -80.10 -29.97 5.01
CA VAL A 202 -79.24 -28.76 5.02
C VAL A 202 -78.01 -28.95 5.90
N GLU A 203 -78.16 -29.52 7.10
CA GLU A 203 -77.04 -29.75 8.02
C GLU A 203 -75.98 -30.66 7.42
N THR A 204 -76.40 -31.72 6.72
CA THR A 204 -75.51 -32.68 6.07
C THR A 204 -74.66 -32.02 4.99
N LEU A 205 -75.26 -31.15 4.16
CA LEU A 205 -74.54 -30.45 3.10
C LEU A 205 -73.57 -29.40 3.65
N LEU A 206 -73.98 -28.66 4.68
CA LEU A 206 -73.14 -27.67 5.34
C LEU A 206 -71.87 -28.32 5.91
N HIS A 207 -72.01 -29.45 6.58
CA HIS A 207 -70.88 -30.18 7.16
C HIS A 207 -69.88 -30.64 6.09
N LYS A 208 -70.38 -31.14 4.94
CA LYS A 208 -69.51 -31.58 3.84
C LYS A 208 -68.71 -30.42 3.23
N LYS A 209 -69.34 -29.27 2.96
CA LYS A 209 -68.62 -28.12 2.37
C LYS A 209 -67.63 -27.44 3.31
N THR A 210 -67.89 -27.47 4.61
CA THR A 210 -66.98 -26.87 5.59
C THR A 210 -65.65 -27.66 5.68
N GLU A 211 -65.71 -28.99 5.50
CA GLU A 211 -64.52 -29.84 5.56
C GLU A 211 -63.63 -29.69 4.31
N GLU A 212 -64.23 -29.62 3.12
CA GLU A 212 -63.50 -29.37 1.87
C GLU A 212 -62.73 -28.02 1.89
N LEU A 213 -63.34 -26.97 2.46
CA LEU A 213 -62.68 -25.66 2.59
C LEU A 213 -61.50 -25.69 3.58
N ARG A 214 -61.59 -26.48 4.66
CA ARG A 214 -60.49 -26.63 5.63
C ARG A 214 -59.28 -27.32 5.00
N GLU A 215 -59.49 -28.34 4.18
CA GLU A 215 -58.40 -29.03 3.49
C GLU A 215 -57.63 -28.09 2.56
N ILE A 216 -58.34 -27.33 1.71
CA ILE A 216 -57.73 -26.37 0.78
C ILE A 216 -56.95 -25.29 1.52
N ALA A 217 -57.53 -24.73 2.59
CA ALA A 217 -56.85 -23.71 3.40
C ALA A 217 -55.57 -24.26 4.05
N SER A 218 -55.56 -25.52 4.46
CA SER A 218 -54.37 -26.17 5.04
C SER A 218 -53.25 -26.40 4.03
N GLN A 219 -53.60 -26.64 2.75
CA GLN A 219 -52.65 -26.89 1.69
C GLN A 219 -51.96 -25.58 1.24
N LEU A 220 -52.73 -24.51 1.05
CA LEU A 220 -52.19 -23.18 0.72
C LEU A 220 -51.24 -22.65 1.80
N ARG A 221 -51.55 -22.91 3.08
CA ARG A 221 -50.72 -22.44 4.19
C ARG A 221 -49.34 -23.11 4.19
N ARG A 222 -49.27 -24.41 3.87
CA ARG A 222 -48.01 -25.15 3.71
C ARG A 222 -47.14 -24.59 2.58
N GLU A 223 -47.74 -24.32 1.42
CA GLU A 223 -47.00 -23.81 0.26
C GLU A 223 -46.39 -22.41 0.51
N ILE A 224 -47.09 -21.53 1.23
CA ILE A 224 -46.57 -20.21 1.60
C ILE A 224 -45.39 -20.31 2.58
N ASP A 225 -45.48 -21.22 3.56
CA ASP A 225 -44.40 -21.43 4.53
C ASP A 225 -43.15 -22.02 3.84
N ASP A 226 -43.33 -22.99 2.93
CA ASP A 226 -42.23 -23.58 2.14
C ASP A 226 -41.52 -22.52 1.29
N ARG A 227 -42.27 -21.63 0.62
CA ARG A 227 -41.70 -20.56 -0.20
C ARG A 227 -40.89 -19.56 0.62
N ARG A 228 -41.35 -19.21 1.83
CA ARG A 228 -40.64 -18.30 2.74
C ARG A 228 -39.32 -18.90 3.25
N ILE A 229 -39.30 -20.22 3.51
CA ILE A 229 -38.08 -20.91 3.92
C ILE A 229 -37.04 -20.89 2.79
N LEU A 230 -37.46 -21.18 1.56
CA LEU A 230 -36.60 -21.12 0.36
C LEU A 230 -36.04 -19.72 0.11
N GLU A 231 -36.86 -18.67 0.18
CA GLU A 231 -36.40 -17.28 0.02
C GLU A 231 -35.38 -16.89 1.10
N LYS A 232 -35.62 -17.30 2.35
CA LYS A 232 -34.68 -17.02 3.44
C LYS A 232 -33.36 -17.77 3.28
N GLU A 233 -33.41 -19.04 2.86
CA GLU A 233 -32.20 -19.83 2.60
C GLU A 233 -31.41 -19.27 1.41
N LEU A 234 -32.08 -18.80 0.37
CA LEU A 234 -31.45 -18.14 -0.78
C LEU A 234 -30.71 -16.86 -0.36
N ASN A 235 -31.39 -15.97 0.38
CA ASN A 235 -30.77 -14.74 0.89
C ASN A 235 -29.56 -15.03 1.80
N GLN A 236 -29.67 -16.03 2.69
CA GLN A 236 -28.55 -16.43 3.55
C GLN A 236 -27.37 -16.98 2.75
N ARG A 237 -27.62 -17.73 1.66
CA ARG A 237 -26.56 -18.20 0.76
C ARG A 237 -25.90 -17.05 0.00
N GLU A 238 -26.66 -16.12 -0.57
CA GLU A 238 -26.12 -14.94 -1.26
C GLU A 238 -25.26 -14.08 -0.33
N GLU A 239 -25.75 -13.78 0.87
CA GLU A 239 -25.04 -12.97 1.87
C GLU A 239 -23.76 -13.67 2.34
N ARG A 240 -23.81 -15.00 2.54
CA ARG A 240 -22.64 -15.82 2.85
C ARG A 240 -21.61 -15.80 1.72
N TYR A 241 -22.04 -15.92 0.46
CA TYR A 241 -21.14 -15.83 -0.70
C TYR A 241 -20.47 -14.46 -0.78
N ARG A 242 -21.24 -13.38 -0.64
CA ARG A 242 -20.72 -12.00 -0.63
C ARG A 242 -19.67 -11.83 0.46
N ASN A 243 -19.99 -12.20 1.71
CA ASN A 243 -19.07 -12.05 2.84
C ASN A 243 -17.76 -12.84 2.67
N LEU A 244 -17.82 -14.06 2.13
CA LEU A 244 -16.62 -14.86 1.85
C LEU A 244 -15.70 -14.20 0.81
N THR A 245 -16.28 -13.63 -0.25
CA THR A 245 -15.50 -12.93 -1.27
C THR A 245 -14.91 -11.61 -0.76
N GLU A 246 -15.64 -10.89 0.10
CA GLU A 246 -15.19 -9.60 0.65
C GLU A 246 -14.17 -9.76 1.80
N SER A 247 -14.19 -10.87 2.55
CA SER A 247 -13.23 -11.12 3.62
C SER A 247 -11.83 -11.53 3.11
N THR A 248 -11.68 -11.78 1.82
CA THR A 248 -10.40 -12.18 1.22
C THR A 248 -9.47 -10.96 1.08
N SER A 249 -8.15 -11.14 1.25
CA SER A 249 -7.17 -10.08 1.01
C SER A 249 -6.95 -9.79 -0.48
N ASP A 250 -7.29 -10.75 -1.33
CA ASP A 250 -7.03 -10.74 -2.77
C ASP A 250 -8.26 -10.20 -3.53
N ILE A 251 -8.02 -9.69 -4.74
CA ILE A 251 -9.09 -9.30 -5.66
C ILE A 251 -9.75 -10.58 -6.16
N VAL A 252 -11.03 -10.79 -5.87
CA VAL A 252 -11.81 -11.87 -6.47
C VAL A 252 -12.47 -11.31 -7.72
N TRP A 253 -12.27 -11.95 -8.86
CA TRP A 253 -12.76 -11.47 -10.15
C TRP A 253 -13.41 -12.60 -10.94
N GLU A 254 -14.36 -12.24 -11.79
CA GLU A 254 -14.99 -13.13 -12.76
C GLU A 254 -15.23 -12.37 -14.06
N ILE A 255 -14.88 -13.02 -15.18
CA ILE A 255 -15.11 -12.50 -16.52
C ILE A 255 -16.05 -13.44 -17.29
N GLY A 256 -16.94 -12.87 -18.09
CA GLY A 256 -17.88 -13.60 -18.93
C GLY A 256 -17.25 -14.19 -20.19
N GLU A 257 -18.09 -14.82 -21.03
CA GLU A 257 -17.70 -15.40 -22.32
C GLU A 257 -17.12 -14.36 -23.29
N ASP A 258 -17.64 -13.13 -23.24
CA ASP A 258 -17.16 -11.95 -23.98
C ASP A 258 -15.88 -11.34 -23.41
N LYS A 259 -15.31 -11.96 -22.37
CA LYS A 259 -14.12 -11.53 -21.63
C LYS A 259 -14.32 -10.22 -20.87
N THR A 260 -15.56 -9.79 -20.64
CA THR A 260 -15.85 -8.61 -19.80
C THR A 260 -15.96 -8.99 -18.32
N PHE A 261 -15.60 -8.08 -17.40
CA PHE A 261 -15.78 -8.33 -15.97
C PHE A 261 -17.27 -8.38 -15.60
N ILE A 262 -17.72 -9.51 -15.07
CA ILE A 262 -19.08 -9.71 -14.57
C ILE A 262 -19.16 -9.65 -13.04
N PHE A 263 -18.05 -9.85 -12.35
CA PHE A 263 -17.95 -9.69 -10.91
C PHE A 263 -16.53 -9.25 -10.50
N VAL A 264 -16.47 -8.39 -9.49
CA VAL A 264 -15.26 -8.10 -8.73
C VAL A 264 -15.64 -7.75 -7.28
N ASN A 265 -14.82 -8.13 -6.29
CA ASN A 265 -15.03 -7.75 -4.87
C ASN A 265 -14.50 -6.32 -4.57
N ASP A 266 -14.78 -5.77 -3.38
CA ASP A 266 -14.37 -4.40 -3.01
C ASP A 266 -12.86 -4.20 -2.90
N ARG A 267 -12.06 -5.29 -2.87
CA ARG A 267 -10.60 -5.19 -2.81
C ARG A 267 -10.00 -4.44 -3.99
N VAL A 268 -10.68 -4.42 -5.13
CA VAL A 268 -10.23 -3.67 -6.31
C VAL A 268 -10.16 -2.17 -6.05
N ARG A 269 -11.05 -1.63 -5.21
CA ARG A 269 -11.03 -0.23 -4.79
C ARG A 269 -9.83 0.09 -3.92
N SER A 270 -9.54 -0.76 -2.93
CA SER A 270 -8.42 -0.55 -2.01
C SER A 270 -7.05 -0.73 -2.68
N LEU A 271 -6.92 -1.68 -3.63
CA LEU A 271 -5.64 -2.02 -4.24
C LEU A 271 -5.33 -1.28 -5.54
N LEU A 272 -6.36 -1.00 -6.36
CA LEU A 272 -6.19 -0.38 -7.68
C LEU A 272 -6.84 1.01 -7.80
N GLY A 273 -7.68 1.42 -6.83
CA GLY A 273 -8.34 2.73 -6.81
C GLY A 273 -9.59 2.85 -7.67
N TYR A 274 -9.98 1.79 -8.40
CA TYR A 274 -11.20 1.78 -9.21
C TYR A 274 -12.41 1.36 -8.39
N GLU A 275 -13.55 2.02 -8.62
CA GLU A 275 -14.83 1.57 -8.06
C GLU A 275 -15.36 0.37 -8.86
N ARG A 276 -16.09 -0.54 -8.21
CA ARG A 276 -16.58 -1.77 -8.87
C ARG A 276 -17.37 -1.48 -10.14
N ASP A 277 -18.27 -0.50 -10.09
CA ASP A 277 -19.13 -0.11 -11.21
C ASP A 277 -18.34 0.42 -12.42
N GLN A 278 -17.08 0.85 -12.22
CA GLN A 278 -16.20 1.28 -13.32
C GLN A 278 -15.53 0.10 -14.03
N ILE A 279 -15.47 -1.07 -13.38
CA ILE A 279 -14.79 -2.27 -13.89
C ILE A 279 -15.80 -3.23 -14.49
N ILE A 280 -16.99 -3.39 -13.88
CA ILE A 280 -18.02 -4.27 -14.43
C ILE A 280 -18.38 -3.84 -15.86
N GLY A 281 -18.37 -4.80 -16.79
CA GLY A 281 -18.64 -4.61 -18.22
C GLY A 281 -17.45 -4.15 -19.06
N THR A 282 -16.28 -3.88 -18.45
CA THR A 282 -15.04 -3.53 -19.18
C THR A 282 -14.17 -4.76 -19.45
N LEU A 283 -13.12 -4.60 -20.27
CA LEU A 283 -12.22 -5.69 -20.64
C LEU A 283 -10.93 -5.65 -19.79
N PRO A 284 -10.35 -6.80 -19.40
CA PRO A 284 -9.07 -6.83 -18.69
C PRO A 284 -7.92 -6.09 -19.40
N ARG A 285 -7.94 -6.04 -20.75
CA ARG A 285 -6.95 -5.30 -21.57
C ARG A 285 -6.94 -3.79 -21.31
N ASP A 286 -8.02 -3.24 -20.76
CA ASP A 286 -8.12 -1.81 -20.51
C ASP A 286 -7.30 -1.40 -19.26
N TYR A 287 -6.94 -2.38 -18.43
CA TYR A 287 -6.14 -2.17 -17.20
C TYR A 287 -4.77 -2.86 -17.25
N ILE A 288 -4.47 -3.64 -18.28
CA ILE A 288 -3.20 -4.36 -18.45
C ILE A 288 -2.49 -3.79 -19.68
N PRO A 289 -1.19 -3.44 -19.61
CA PRO A 289 -0.41 -3.00 -20.76
C PRO A 289 -0.53 -3.97 -21.95
N SER A 290 -0.61 -3.43 -23.16
CA SER A 290 -0.93 -4.22 -24.37
C SER A 290 0.05 -5.36 -24.63
N GLU A 291 1.34 -5.16 -24.35
CA GLU A 291 2.40 -6.19 -24.52
C GLU A 291 2.16 -7.42 -23.61
N GLU A 292 1.71 -7.19 -22.39
CA GLU A 292 1.43 -8.26 -21.42
C GLU A 292 0.08 -8.91 -21.68
N TYR A 293 -0.92 -8.13 -22.10
CA TYR A 293 -2.24 -8.68 -22.41
C TYR A 293 -2.21 -9.68 -23.57
N GLU A 294 -1.42 -9.43 -24.62
CA GLU A 294 -1.30 -10.39 -25.72
C GLU A 294 -0.68 -11.73 -25.26
N HIS A 295 0.28 -11.71 -24.34
CA HIS A 295 0.79 -12.94 -23.72
C HIS A 295 -0.29 -13.69 -22.93
N ILE A 296 -1.08 -12.98 -22.10
CA ILE A 296 -2.12 -13.61 -21.26
C ILE A 296 -3.24 -14.20 -22.12
N LYS A 297 -3.60 -13.55 -23.22
CA LYS A 297 -4.70 -13.95 -24.11
C LYS A 297 -4.52 -15.36 -24.68
N GLU A 298 -3.30 -15.73 -25.07
CA GLU A 298 -2.99 -17.08 -25.55
C GLU A 298 -3.19 -18.13 -24.46
N TYR A 299 -2.75 -17.83 -23.24
CA TYR A 299 -2.94 -18.70 -22.09
C TYR A 299 -4.40 -18.85 -21.68
N LEU A 300 -5.19 -17.78 -21.73
CA LEU A 300 -6.63 -17.86 -21.49
C LEU A 300 -7.30 -18.77 -22.52
N GLU A 301 -6.94 -18.67 -23.80
CA GLU A 301 -7.52 -19.55 -24.82
C GLU A 301 -7.10 -21.01 -24.61
N TYR A 302 -5.83 -21.25 -24.25
CA TYR A 302 -5.36 -22.59 -23.88
C TYR A 302 -6.10 -23.16 -22.67
N ALA A 303 -6.28 -22.37 -21.60
CA ALA A 303 -7.00 -22.77 -20.40
C ALA A 303 -8.46 -23.12 -20.68
N LYS A 304 -9.12 -22.36 -21.58
CA LYS A 304 -10.47 -22.63 -22.07
C LYS A 304 -10.57 -23.92 -22.88
N VAL A 305 -9.63 -24.18 -23.79
CA VAL A 305 -9.68 -25.38 -24.66
C VAL A 305 -9.40 -26.65 -23.84
N ASN A 306 -8.46 -26.58 -22.91
CA ASN A 306 -8.00 -27.75 -22.16
C ASN A 306 -8.69 -27.94 -20.80
N ASN A 307 -9.57 -27.00 -20.40
CA ASN A 307 -10.25 -27.00 -19.10
C ASN A 307 -9.27 -27.14 -17.92
N VAL A 308 -8.23 -26.31 -17.90
CA VAL A 308 -7.21 -26.31 -16.86
C VAL A 308 -7.15 -24.97 -16.14
N PRO A 309 -6.90 -24.96 -14.81
CA PRO A 309 -6.57 -23.73 -14.09
C PRO A 309 -5.28 -23.10 -14.63
N PHE A 310 -5.16 -21.79 -14.51
CA PHE A 310 -3.91 -21.07 -14.72
C PHE A 310 -3.38 -20.47 -13.41
N ASN A 311 -2.20 -20.96 -13.03
CA ASN A 311 -1.40 -20.78 -11.83
C ASN A 311 -0.43 -19.60 -11.60
N THR A 312 -0.25 -18.59 -12.46
CA THR A 312 1.13 -18.01 -12.49
C THR A 312 1.37 -16.65 -13.14
N PHE A 313 0.37 -15.87 -13.53
CA PHE A 313 0.65 -14.64 -14.28
C PHE A 313 0.91 -13.47 -13.34
N ARG A 314 2.18 -13.06 -13.23
CA ARG A 314 2.53 -11.77 -12.64
C ARG A 314 2.46 -10.72 -13.73
N VAL A 315 1.49 -9.83 -13.61
CA VAL A 315 1.20 -8.83 -14.63
C VAL A 315 1.13 -7.46 -13.99
N ARG A 316 1.52 -6.44 -14.74
CA ARG A 316 1.34 -5.05 -14.34
C ARG A 316 -0.11 -4.66 -14.62
N ILE A 317 -0.78 -4.18 -13.60
CA ILE A 317 -2.11 -3.58 -13.70
C ILE A 317 -2.00 -2.09 -13.44
N ILE A 318 -2.55 -1.29 -14.35
CA ILE A 318 -2.57 0.17 -14.29
C ILE A 318 -3.56 0.59 -13.20
N ARG A 319 -3.07 1.23 -12.14
CA ARG A 319 -3.88 1.85 -11.10
C ARG A 319 -4.53 3.14 -11.60
N LYS A 320 -5.57 3.60 -10.92
CA LYS A 320 -6.33 4.80 -11.31
C LYS A 320 -5.49 6.09 -11.28
N ASP A 321 -4.42 6.14 -10.49
CA ASP A 321 -3.46 7.24 -10.41
C ASP A 321 -2.42 7.22 -11.57
N GLY A 322 -2.41 6.17 -12.39
CA GLY A 322 -1.47 5.99 -13.50
C GLY A 322 -0.22 5.18 -13.15
N GLU A 323 -0.02 4.82 -11.88
CA GLU A 323 1.06 3.92 -11.43
C GLU A 323 0.73 2.45 -11.75
N TYR A 324 1.73 1.57 -11.63
CA TYR A 324 1.54 0.14 -11.83
C TYR A 324 1.51 -0.63 -10.50
N ALA A 325 0.59 -1.59 -10.41
CA ALA A 325 0.60 -2.65 -9.41
C ALA A 325 1.03 -3.97 -10.05
N TRP A 326 1.86 -4.75 -9.37
CA TRP A 326 2.13 -6.12 -9.77
C TRP A 326 1.10 -7.05 -9.15
N ILE A 327 0.29 -7.67 -10.01
CA ILE A 327 -0.78 -8.56 -9.59
C ILE A 327 -0.48 -9.97 -10.11
N GLU A 328 -0.43 -10.93 -9.21
CA GLU A 328 -0.37 -12.35 -9.52
C GLU A 328 -1.81 -12.86 -9.75
N LEU A 329 -2.14 -13.15 -11.01
CA LEU A 329 -3.45 -13.62 -11.44
C LEU A 329 -3.49 -15.14 -11.50
N SER A 330 -4.52 -15.72 -10.89
CA SER A 330 -4.87 -17.13 -11.03
C SER A 330 -6.34 -17.28 -11.38
N GLY A 331 -6.70 -18.23 -12.23
CA GLY A 331 -8.10 -18.41 -12.64
C GLY A 331 -8.43 -19.80 -13.16
N VAL A 332 -9.72 -20.15 -13.11
CA VAL A 332 -10.31 -21.39 -13.62
C VAL A 332 -11.40 -21.08 -14.64
N PRO A 333 -11.49 -21.86 -15.75
CA PRO A 333 -12.61 -21.75 -16.67
C PRO A 333 -13.90 -22.27 -16.02
N ILE A 334 -15.02 -21.61 -16.31
CA ILE A 334 -16.37 -21.98 -15.86
C ILE A 334 -17.18 -22.41 -17.08
N TYR A 335 -17.92 -23.50 -16.94
CA TYR A 335 -18.81 -24.03 -17.98
C TYR A 335 -20.24 -24.17 -17.43
N ARG A 336 -21.23 -23.97 -18.30
CA ARG A 336 -22.63 -24.25 -18.00
C ARG A 336 -22.87 -25.76 -17.92
N PRO A 337 -24.00 -26.22 -17.35
CA PRO A 337 -24.34 -27.65 -17.28
C PRO A 337 -24.44 -28.35 -18.64
N ASP A 338 -24.66 -27.61 -19.72
CA ASP A 338 -24.68 -28.10 -21.10
C ASP A 338 -23.28 -28.24 -21.74
N GLY A 339 -22.23 -27.92 -20.99
CA GLY A 339 -20.83 -27.96 -21.45
C GLY A 339 -20.36 -26.72 -22.20
N SER A 340 -21.22 -25.71 -22.41
CA SER A 340 -20.82 -24.45 -23.04
C SER A 340 -19.94 -23.61 -22.11
N PHE A 341 -18.93 -22.95 -22.66
CA PHE A 341 -18.04 -22.08 -21.90
C PHE A 341 -18.79 -20.83 -21.42
N GLN A 342 -18.66 -20.49 -20.14
CA GLN A 342 -19.34 -19.37 -19.49
C GLN A 342 -18.40 -18.20 -19.19
N GLY A 343 -17.12 -18.46 -18.96
CA GLY A 343 -16.16 -17.44 -18.55
C GLY A 343 -15.01 -17.97 -17.70
N PHE A 344 -14.31 -17.08 -17.00
CA PHE A 344 -13.27 -17.44 -16.03
C PHE A 344 -13.55 -16.79 -14.69
N ARG A 345 -13.24 -17.49 -13.60
CA ARG A 345 -13.21 -16.91 -12.23
C ARG A 345 -11.85 -17.11 -11.62
N GLY A 346 -11.39 -16.13 -10.87
CA GLY A 346 -10.06 -16.18 -10.30
C GLY A 346 -9.83 -15.21 -9.16
N ILE A 347 -8.57 -15.18 -8.74
CA ILE A 347 -8.05 -14.22 -7.76
C ILE A 347 -6.88 -13.44 -8.35
N GLY A 348 -6.71 -12.21 -7.89
CA GLY A 348 -5.57 -11.34 -8.16
C GLY A 348 -4.92 -10.93 -6.85
N ARG A 349 -3.72 -11.43 -6.58
CA ARG A 349 -2.96 -11.11 -5.37
C ARG A 349 -1.95 -10.00 -5.66
N ASP A 350 -1.93 -8.97 -4.83
CA ASP A 350 -0.91 -7.92 -4.91
C ASP A 350 0.45 -8.46 -4.43
N VAL A 351 1.42 -8.49 -5.33
CA VAL A 351 2.80 -8.93 -5.08
C VAL A 351 3.80 -7.78 -5.31
N THR A 352 3.32 -6.53 -5.42
CA THR A 352 4.14 -5.34 -5.69
C THR A 352 5.26 -5.18 -4.69
N ALA A 353 4.97 -5.23 -3.38
CA ALA A 353 5.98 -5.09 -2.34
C ALA A 353 7.05 -6.20 -2.40
N LYS A 354 6.65 -7.42 -2.77
CA LYS A 354 7.58 -8.56 -2.90
C LYS A 354 8.50 -8.38 -4.11
N ILE A 355 7.96 -7.99 -5.26
CA ILE A 355 8.75 -7.75 -6.47
C ILE A 355 9.69 -6.57 -6.30
N ILE A 356 9.22 -5.47 -5.68
CA ILE A 356 10.09 -4.32 -5.36
C ILE A 356 11.23 -4.76 -4.44
N ALA A 357 10.96 -5.52 -3.38
CA ALA A 357 12.01 -6.01 -2.49
C ALA A 357 13.00 -6.95 -3.20
N GLU A 358 12.53 -7.84 -4.09
CA GLU A 358 13.37 -8.71 -4.91
C GLU A 358 14.25 -7.91 -5.88
N LEU A 359 13.69 -6.89 -6.54
CA LEU A 359 14.41 -5.98 -7.45
C LEU A 359 15.43 -5.13 -6.70
N GLU A 360 15.07 -4.55 -5.56
CA GLU A 360 15.98 -3.79 -4.70
C GLU A 360 17.14 -4.66 -4.24
N GLN A 361 16.88 -5.91 -3.83
CA GLN A 361 17.92 -6.86 -3.45
C GLN A 361 18.84 -7.20 -4.63
N GLN A 362 18.29 -7.45 -5.82
CA GLN A 362 19.09 -7.67 -7.03
C GLN A 362 19.92 -6.44 -7.41
N GLN A 363 19.36 -5.25 -7.25
CA GLN A 363 20.06 -3.99 -7.52
C GLN A 363 21.22 -3.78 -6.54
N LEU A 364 21.01 -4.04 -5.24
CA LEU A 364 22.07 -4.00 -4.23
C LEU A 364 23.19 -5.01 -4.54
N LEU A 365 22.84 -6.25 -4.90
CA LEU A 365 23.83 -7.25 -5.31
C LEU A 365 24.60 -6.81 -6.57
N SER A 366 23.91 -6.25 -7.56
CA SER A 366 24.54 -5.75 -8.78
C SER A 366 25.53 -4.59 -8.49
N ILE A 367 25.19 -3.69 -7.56
CA ILE A 367 26.10 -2.62 -7.12
C ILE A 367 27.33 -3.20 -6.42
N ILE A 368 27.14 -4.17 -5.53
CA ILE A 368 28.26 -4.82 -4.81
C ILE A 368 29.16 -5.59 -5.78
N GLU A 369 28.58 -6.29 -6.76
CA GLU A 369 29.30 -7.08 -7.77
C GLU A 369 30.03 -6.23 -8.83
N SER A 370 29.54 -5.02 -9.11
CA SER A 370 30.16 -4.09 -10.06
C SER A 370 31.17 -3.13 -9.44
N THR A 371 31.24 -3.07 -8.10
CA THR A 371 32.20 -2.22 -7.40
C THR A 371 33.63 -2.73 -7.61
N PRO A 372 34.61 -1.83 -7.85
CA PRO A 372 36.01 -2.22 -8.07
C PRO A 372 36.75 -2.58 -6.77
N ASP A 373 36.22 -2.18 -5.62
CA ASP A 373 36.73 -2.56 -4.31
C ASP A 373 36.40 -4.03 -4.00
N LEU A 374 37.29 -4.71 -3.27
CA LEU A 374 37.00 -6.03 -2.73
C LEU A 374 35.92 -5.88 -1.66
N ILE A 375 34.80 -6.59 -1.82
CA ILE A 375 33.76 -6.70 -0.81
C ILE A 375 33.62 -8.18 -0.45
N SER A 376 33.76 -8.48 0.84
CA SER A 376 33.61 -9.83 1.36
C SER A 376 32.78 -9.86 2.63
N MET A 377 32.16 -11.01 2.90
CA MET A 377 31.63 -11.35 4.22
C MET A 377 32.32 -12.62 4.70
N SER A 378 32.61 -12.68 6.00
CA SER A 378 33.20 -13.86 6.64
C SER A 378 32.52 -14.18 7.96
N ASP A 379 32.51 -15.45 8.33
CA ASP A 379 32.06 -15.89 9.64
C ASP A 379 33.04 -15.48 10.75
N HIS A 380 32.72 -15.84 11.99
CA HIS A 380 33.59 -15.56 13.15
C HIS A 380 34.98 -16.20 13.03
N ASP A 381 35.05 -17.41 12.46
CA ASP A 381 36.27 -18.21 12.29
C ASP A 381 37.13 -17.76 11.09
N GLY A 382 36.61 -16.83 10.30
CA GLY A 382 37.28 -16.21 9.16
C GLY A 382 37.08 -16.92 7.83
N ASN A 383 36.15 -17.86 7.71
CA ASN A 383 35.79 -18.46 6.43
C ASN A 383 34.94 -17.48 5.62
N PHE A 384 35.17 -17.37 4.31
CA PHE A 384 34.35 -16.50 3.47
C PHE A 384 32.93 -17.06 3.32
N ILE A 385 31.94 -16.20 3.55
CA ILE A 385 30.52 -16.43 3.25
C ILE A 385 30.18 -15.85 1.88
N TYR A 386 30.79 -14.70 1.55
CA TYR A 386 30.58 -13.98 0.30
C TYR A 386 31.87 -13.28 -0.12
N LEU A 387 32.10 -13.19 -1.43
CA LEU A 387 33.19 -12.44 -2.04
C LEU A 387 32.73 -11.98 -3.42
N ASN A 388 32.69 -10.67 -3.64
CA ASN A 388 32.29 -10.10 -4.92
C ASN A 388 33.33 -10.40 -6.03
N ARG A 389 32.96 -10.16 -7.28
CA ARG A 389 33.80 -10.39 -8.45
C ARG A 389 35.14 -9.66 -8.39
N ALA A 390 35.14 -8.40 -7.99
CA ALA A 390 36.38 -7.64 -7.82
C ALA A 390 37.29 -8.24 -6.74
N GLY A 391 36.72 -8.70 -5.62
CA GLY A 391 37.44 -9.39 -4.57
C GLY A 391 38.10 -10.69 -5.04
N ARG A 392 37.40 -11.47 -5.87
CA ARG A 392 37.99 -12.66 -6.51
C ARG A 392 39.16 -12.30 -7.42
N ALA A 393 39.00 -11.27 -8.25
CA ALA A 393 40.05 -10.80 -9.16
C ALA A 393 41.29 -10.29 -8.39
N ILE A 394 41.10 -9.44 -7.38
CA ILE A 394 42.17 -8.90 -6.52
C ILE A 394 42.93 -10.02 -5.80
N LEU A 395 42.22 -11.03 -5.29
CA LEU A 395 42.84 -12.15 -4.59
C LEU A 395 43.39 -13.25 -5.51
N GLY A 396 43.16 -13.17 -6.83
CA GLY A 396 43.55 -14.22 -7.78
C GLY A 396 42.77 -15.53 -7.61
N ILE A 397 41.51 -15.46 -7.18
CA ILE A 397 40.63 -16.62 -6.97
C ILE A 397 39.78 -16.83 -8.22
N SER A 398 39.77 -18.06 -8.76
CA SER A 398 38.91 -18.41 -9.90
C SER A 398 37.42 -18.32 -9.56
N GLU A 399 36.57 -17.98 -10.53
CA GLU A 399 35.10 -17.93 -10.34
C GLU A 399 34.55 -19.31 -9.91
N ASP A 400 35.14 -20.41 -10.39
CA ASP A 400 34.73 -21.77 -10.05
C ASP A 400 35.20 -22.26 -8.67
N THR A 401 36.04 -21.48 -7.97
CA THR A 401 36.55 -21.87 -6.66
C THR A 401 35.49 -21.64 -5.59
N ASP A 402 35.26 -22.67 -4.76
CA ASP A 402 34.41 -22.58 -3.58
C ASP A 402 35.12 -21.75 -2.49
N ILE A 403 34.65 -20.52 -2.34
CA ILE A 403 35.18 -19.55 -1.37
C ILE A 403 34.94 -19.97 0.08
N THR A 404 33.96 -20.84 0.36
CA THR A 404 33.64 -21.25 1.73
C THR A 404 34.73 -22.11 2.37
N THR A 405 35.60 -22.69 1.53
CA THR A 405 36.79 -23.43 1.96
C THR A 405 37.99 -22.54 2.27
N LEU A 406 37.91 -21.24 1.91
CA LEU A 406 39.00 -20.29 2.01
C LEU A 406 38.84 -19.40 3.25
N LYS A 407 39.96 -19.09 3.90
CA LYS A 407 40.03 -18.19 5.04
C LYS A 407 40.66 -16.86 4.65
N TYR A 408 40.12 -15.76 5.17
CA TYR A 408 40.67 -14.42 4.92
C TYR A 408 42.14 -14.30 5.38
N THR A 409 42.55 -15.03 6.42
CA THR A 409 43.92 -15.01 6.95
C THR A 409 44.95 -15.54 5.96
N SER A 410 44.54 -16.37 5.00
CA SER A 410 45.42 -16.86 3.92
C SER A 410 45.81 -15.77 2.93
N PHE A 411 45.06 -14.66 2.90
CA PHE A 411 45.25 -13.56 1.96
C PHE A 411 45.79 -12.29 2.64
N ILE A 412 46.31 -12.38 3.86
CA ILE A 412 46.92 -11.26 4.57
C ILE A 412 48.38 -11.59 4.82
N SER A 413 49.27 -10.63 4.52
CA SER A 413 50.70 -10.74 4.84
C SER A 413 50.92 -11.01 6.33
N SER A 414 51.90 -11.86 6.67
CA SER A 414 52.18 -12.28 8.05
C SER A 414 52.37 -11.10 9.01
N GLU A 415 52.97 -10.00 8.54
CA GLU A 415 53.16 -8.76 9.31
C GLU A 415 51.84 -8.08 9.72
N TYR A 416 50.78 -8.24 8.91
CA TYR A 416 49.50 -7.53 9.09
C TYR A 416 48.40 -8.40 9.70
N GLN A 417 48.65 -9.69 9.93
CA GLN A 417 47.65 -10.60 10.51
C GLN A 417 47.19 -10.16 11.90
N ASP A 418 48.12 -9.75 12.77
CA ASP A 418 47.78 -9.26 14.11
C ASP A 418 46.98 -7.96 14.07
N ARG A 419 47.29 -7.08 13.12
CA ARG A 419 46.56 -5.82 12.93
C ARG A 419 45.10 -6.07 12.55
N ILE A 420 44.83 -6.99 11.63
CA ILE A 420 43.46 -7.35 11.27
C ILE A 420 42.74 -8.09 12.40
N ARG A 421 43.44 -8.97 13.13
CA ARG A 421 42.88 -9.65 14.32
C ARG A 421 42.42 -8.64 15.38
N ILE A 422 43.27 -7.67 15.71
CA ILE A 422 42.93 -6.56 16.62
C ILE A 422 41.82 -5.69 16.01
N GLY A 423 41.86 -5.44 14.71
CA GLY A 423 40.83 -4.69 13.98
C GLY A 423 39.44 -5.33 14.08
N ARG A 424 39.33 -6.65 13.93
CA ARG A 424 38.06 -7.38 14.11
C ARG A 424 37.55 -7.29 15.54
N LEU A 425 38.42 -7.39 16.56
CA LEU A 425 38.02 -7.19 17.96
C LEU A 425 37.48 -5.77 18.20
N SER A 426 38.15 -4.76 17.62
CA SER A 426 37.70 -3.38 17.65
C SER A 426 36.34 -3.21 16.96
N ALA A 427 36.13 -3.84 15.80
CA ALA A 427 34.85 -3.80 15.09
C ALA A 427 33.71 -4.45 15.91
N ILE A 428 33.96 -5.51 16.69
CA ILE A 428 32.96 -6.06 17.63
C ILE A 428 32.57 -5.03 18.69
N GLN A 429 33.55 -4.32 19.25
CA GLN A 429 33.33 -3.40 20.35
C GLN A 429 32.72 -2.04 19.92
N TYR A 430 33.16 -1.53 18.77
CA TYR A 430 32.86 -0.17 18.30
C TYR A 430 32.06 -0.15 16.98
N GLY A 431 31.68 -1.31 16.45
CA GLY A 431 30.88 -1.49 15.23
C GLY A 431 31.70 -1.52 13.93
N THR A 432 32.77 -0.73 13.85
CA THR A 432 33.63 -0.65 12.65
C THR A 432 35.11 -0.51 13.00
N TRP A 433 35.99 -0.92 12.09
CA TRP A 433 37.42 -0.66 12.14
C TRP A 433 37.92 -0.27 10.76
N THR A 434 38.87 0.65 10.70
CA THR A 434 39.50 1.09 9.45
C THR A 434 41.03 1.07 9.59
N GLY A 435 41.73 0.60 8.56
CA GLY A 435 43.18 0.70 8.53
C GLY A 435 43.82 0.16 7.26
N ASP A 436 45.02 0.66 6.99
CA ASP A 436 45.81 0.24 5.83
C ASP A 436 46.59 -1.04 6.14
N THR A 437 46.49 -2.01 5.24
CA THR A 437 47.12 -3.33 5.33
C THR A 437 47.58 -3.80 3.96
N VAL A 438 48.15 -5.01 3.90
CA VAL A 438 48.59 -5.63 2.65
C VAL A 438 47.91 -6.98 2.49
N LEU A 439 47.14 -7.10 1.41
CA LEU A 439 46.63 -8.39 0.95
C LEU A 439 47.71 -9.11 0.14
N VAL A 440 47.65 -10.44 0.16
CA VAL A 440 48.52 -11.30 -0.64
C VAL A 440 47.62 -12.17 -1.51
N ALA A 441 47.69 -11.97 -2.82
CA ALA A 441 46.95 -12.74 -3.80
C ALA A 441 47.51 -14.18 -3.92
N THR A 442 46.78 -15.09 -4.56
CA THR A 442 47.18 -16.50 -4.73
C THR A 442 48.49 -16.68 -5.52
N ASP A 443 48.83 -15.73 -6.38
CA ASP A 443 50.08 -15.66 -7.14
C ASP A 443 51.24 -15.06 -6.36
N GLY A 444 51.00 -14.62 -5.12
CA GLY A 444 51.98 -14.02 -4.22
C GLY A 444 52.14 -12.51 -4.38
N ILE A 445 51.34 -11.85 -5.23
CA ILE A 445 51.38 -10.38 -5.36
C ILE A 445 50.88 -9.73 -4.07
N HIS A 446 51.66 -8.76 -3.57
CA HIS A 446 51.32 -7.94 -2.42
C HIS A 446 50.54 -6.71 -2.87
N ILE A 447 49.30 -6.56 -2.40
CA ILE A 447 48.40 -5.49 -2.80
C ILE A 447 48.14 -4.62 -1.56
N PRO A 448 48.71 -3.41 -1.49
CA PRO A 448 48.41 -2.49 -0.41
C PRO A 448 46.96 -2.03 -0.52
N VAL A 449 46.22 -2.15 0.58
CA VAL A 449 44.80 -1.82 0.62
C VAL A 449 44.44 -1.00 1.85
N SER A 450 43.46 -0.12 1.70
CA SER A 450 42.76 0.47 2.84
C SER A 450 41.52 -0.34 3.14
N GLN A 451 41.46 -0.95 4.32
CA GLN A 451 40.39 -1.87 4.70
C GLN A 451 39.43 -1.25 5.71
N VAL A 452 38.15 -1.50 5.51
CA VAL A 452 37.07 -1.25 6.46
C VAL A 452 36.46 -2.59 6.85
N VAL A 453 36.44 -2.90 8.14
CA VAL A 453 35.83 -4.11 8.69
C VAL A 453 34.65 -3.72 9.56
N VAL A 454 33.48 -4.28 9.30
CA VAL A 454 32.23 -4.04 10.01
C VAL A 454 31.76 -5.32 10.67
N SER A 455 31.39 -5.25 11.96
CA SER A 455 30.79 -6.38 12.68
C SER A 455 29.27 -6.30 12.62
N HIS A 456 28.62 -7.37 12.15
CA HIS A 456 27.18 -7.53 12.15
C HIS A 456 26.74 -8.44 13.29
N HIS A 457 25.99 -7.89 14.25
CA HIS A 457 25.32 -8.64 15.29
C HIS A 457 23.85 -8.79 14.93
N VAL A 458 23.46 -9.96 14.42
CA VAL A 458 22.08 -10.21 13.97
C VAL A 458 21.13 -10.38 15.18
N LEU A 459 21.61 -10.97 16.29
CA LEU A 459 20.89 -11.09 17.57
C LEU A 459 21.88 -11.11 18.77
N PRO A 460 21.47 -10.67 19.98
CA PRO A 460 22.28 -10.83 21.19
C PRO A 460 22.62 -12.31 21.43
N GLY A 461 23.91 -12.66 21.45
CA GLY A 461 24.40 -14.03 21.66
C GLY A 461 24.68 -14.84 20.40
N GLN A 462 24.48 -14.31 19.19
CA GLN A 462 24.95 -14.93 17.96
C GLN A 462 26.42 -14.58 17.66
N THR A 463 27.13 -15.51 17.02
CA THR A 463 28.50 -15.30 16.52
C THR A 463 28.51 -14.16 15.49
N PRO A 464 29.44 -13.20 15.61
CA PRO A 464 29.47 -12.05 14.71
C PRO A 464 29.88 -12.47 13.29
N ILE A 465 29.23 -11.88 12.30
CA ILE A 465 29.63 -11.93 10.89
C ILE A 465 30.37 -10.64 10.59
N PHE A 466 31.45 -10.72 9.81
CA PHE A 466 32.26 -9.57 9.45
C PHE A 466 32.14 -9.27 7.96
N SER A 467 31.76 -8.04 7.63
CA SER A 467 31.88 -7.52 6.27
C SER A 467 33.17 -6.73 6.14
N THR A 468 33.94 -7.00 5.09
CA THR A 468 35.18 -6.30 4.80
C THR A 468 35.10 -5.66 3.43
N ILE A 469 35.36 -4.36 3.38
CA ILE A 469 35.61 -3.62 2.13
C ILE A 469 37.10 -3.31 2.10
N ALA A 470 37.80 -3.70 1.04
CA ALA A 470 39.20 -3.39 0.85
C ALA A 470 39.40 -2.68 -0.49
N ARG A 471 39.89 -1.44 -0.43
CA ARG A 471 40.23 -0.63 -1.60
C ARG A 471 41.72 -0.73 -1.89
N ASP A 472 42.07 -1.02 -3.13
CA ASP A 472 43.45 -0.95 -3.61
C ASP A 472 43.96 0.50 -3.57
N ILE A 473 45.06 0.71 -2.86
CA ILE A 473 45.72 2.02 -2.72
C ILE A 473 47.08 2.08 -3.42
N SER A 474 47.40 1.12 -4.28
CA SER A 474 48.67 1.06 -5.03
C SER A 474 48.93 2.35 -5.81
N ALA A 475 47.95 2.79 -6.60
CA ALA A 475 48.06 4.03 -7.38
C ALA A 475 48.28 5.28 -6.51
N ARG A 476 47.66 5.31 -5.31
CA ARG A 476 47.87 6.41 -4.36
C ARG A 476 49.29 6.41 -3.81
N LEU A 477 49.79 5.24 -3.38
CA LEU A 477 51.14 5.10 -2.84
C LEU A 477 52.21 5.38 -3.91
N GLU A 478 51.97 4.98 -5.15
CA GLU A 478 52.84 5.33 -6.29
C GLU A 478 52.90 6.84 -6.51
N ALA A 479 51.76 7.53 -6.54
CA ALA A 479 51.72 8.99 -6.68
C ALA A 479 52.41 9.71 -5.51
N GLU A 480 52.21 9.26 -4.26
CA GLU A 480 52.91 9.80 -3.09
C GLU A 480 54.43 9.58 -3.17
N GLN A 481 54.87 8.42 -3.66
CA GLN A 481 56.29 8.13 -3.90
C GLN A 481 56.87 8.96 -5.04
N GLU A 482 56.18 9.11 -6.16
CA GLU A 482 56.60 9.96 -7.28
C GLU A 482 56.77 11.41 -6.84
N LEU A 483 55.79 11.92 -6.08
CA LEU A 483 55.86 13.26 -5.51
C LEU A 483 57.07 13.41 -4.58
N THR A 484 57.31 12.43 -3.70
CA THR A 484 58.46 12.43 -2.79
C THR A 484 59.78 12.38 -3.56
N ARG A 485 59.88 11.56 -4.62
CA ARG A 485 61.07 11.48 -5.49
C ARG A 485 61.29 12.78 -6.25
N ALA A 486 60.25 13.39 -6.80
CA ALA A 486 60.33 14.67 -7.49
C ALA A 486 60.78 15.79 -6.55
N TYR A 487 60.24 15.85 -5.33
CA TYR A 487 60.69 16.80 -4.30
C TYR A 487 62.16 16.60 -3.93
N ALA A 488 62.58 15.35 -3.68
CA ALA A 488 63.97 15.05 -3.36
C ALA A 488 64.91 15.42 -4.52
N TYR A 489 64.55 15.08 -5.76
CA TYR A 489 65.31 15.41 -6.95
C TYR A 489 65.49 16.93 -7.14
N ASN A 490 64.39 17.70 -7.06
CA ASN A 490 64.43 19.16 -7.17
C ASN A 490 65.29 19.78 -6.06
N ARG A 491 65.20 19.26 -4.83
CA ARG A 491 66.05 19.71 -3.73
C ARG A 491 67.52 19.45 -4.03
N THR A 492 67.87 18.26 -4.49
CA THR A 492 69.25 17.92 -4.83
C THR A 492 69.80 18.83 -5.94
N LEU A 493 69.02 19.16 -6.97
CA LEU A 493 69.46 20.07 -8.03
C LEU A 493 69.84 21.46 -7.51
N ILE A 494 69.05 22.00 -6.58
CA ILE A 494 69.32 23.31 -5.96
C ILE A 494 70.57 23.25 -5.06
N GLU A 495 70.73 22.17 -4.29
CA GLU A 495 71.85 22.00 -3.34
C GLU A 495 73.19 21.76 -4.01
N VAL A 496 73.23 21.06 -5.15
CA VAL A 496 74.47 20.73 -5.88
C VAL A 496 75.03 21.93 -6.65
N SER A 497 74.25 23.00 -6.84
CA SER A 497 74.75 24.22 -7.48
C SER A 497 75.93 24.82 -6.70
N PRO A 498 77.09 25.04 -7.35
CA PRO A 498 78.25 25.65 -6.70
C PRO A 498 78.05 27.14 -6.43
N ASP A 499 77.18 27.80 -7.22
CA ASP A 499 76.85 29.20 -7.02
C ASP A 499 75.80 29.34 -5.91
N PRO A 500 75.93 30.31 -4.99
CA PRO A 500 74.87 30.75 -4.10
C PRO A 500 73.54 30.98 -4.83
N LEU A 501 72.51 30.23 -4.44
CA LEU A 501 71.15 30.36 -4.92
C LEU A 501 70.24 30.85 -3.80
N VAL A 502 69.37 31.80 -4.14
CA VAL A 502 68.39 32.37 -3.22
C VAL A 502 67.06 32.61 -3.92
N THR A 503 65.99 32.26 -3.24
CA THR A 503 64.62 32.60 -3.64
C THR A 503 64.14 33.73 -2.73
N ILE A 504 63.63 34.80 -3.29
CA ILE A 504 63.20 36.02 -2.60
C ILE A 504 61.72 36.25 -2.90
N GLY A 505 60.90 36.40 -1.87
CA GLY A 505 59.47 36.69 -2.01
C GLY A 505 59.24 38.12 -2.50
N SER A 506 58.03 38.43 -2.97
CA SER A 506 57.69 39.78 -3.46
C SER A 506 57.92 40.91 -2.43
N ASP A 507 57.95 40.57 -1.14
CA ASP A 507 58.23 41.48 -0.03
C ASP A 507 59.72 41.72 0.22
N GLY A 508 60.62 41.17 -0.60
CA GLY A 508 62.06 41.32 -0.48
C GLY A 508 62.69 40.38 0.57
N LYS A 509 61.94 39.44 1.13
CA LYS A 509 62.46 38.48 2.12
C LYS A 509 62.92 37.19 1.47
N ILE A 510 63.99 36.62 2.00
CA ILE A 510 64.48 35.32 1.58
C ILE A 510 63.46 34.23 1.95
N LEU A 511 63.03 33.44 0.97
CA LEU A 511 62.13 32.30 1.16
C LEU A 511 62.89 30.99 1.24
N ASP A 512 63.95 30.85 0.44
CA ASP A 512 64.80 29.66 0.45
C ASP A 512 66.23 29.97 -0.03
N VAL A 513 67.18 29.14 0.37
CA VAL A 513 68.59 29.18 -0.02
C VAL A 513 69.15 27.77 -0.20
N ASN A 514 70.20 27.63 -1.01
CA ASN A 514 71.02 26.42 -1.07
C ASN A 514 72.22 26.48 -0.10
N GLN A 515 72.91 25.36 0.04
CA GLN A 515 74.11 25.23 0.88
C GLN A 515 75.23 26.20 0.46
N ALA A 516 75.39 26.50 -0.84
CA ALA A 516 76.41 27.45 -1.30
C ALA A 516 76.17 28.86 -0.74
N THR A 517 74.91 29.31 -0.61
CA THR A 517 74.56 30.58 0.03
C THR A 517 74.87 30.59 1.52
N GLU A 518 74.64 29.49 2.24
CA GLU A 518 75.03 29.37 3.65
C GLU A 518 76.55 29.49 3.82
N ILE A 519 77.32 28.86 2.92
CA ILE A 519 78.79 28.94 2.94
C ILE A 519 79.24 30.37 2.63
N ALA A 520 78.67 31.02 1.62
CA ALA A 520 79.13 32.31 1.15
C ALA A 520 78.73 33.48 2.06
N THR A 521 77.59 33.39 2.75
CA THR A 521 77.17 34.39 3.76
C THR A 521 77.63 34.02 5.18
N GLY A 522 77.88 32.74 5.44
CA GLY A 522 78.24 32.19 6.74
C GLY A 522 77.05 31.97 7.69
N TYR A 523 75.84 32.36 7.31
CA TYR A 523 74.64 32.19 8.11
C TYR A 523 73.92 30.89 7.75
N SER A 524 73.29 30.25 8.75
CA SER A 524 72.46 29.07 8.47
C SER A 524 71.19 29.46 7.72
N ARG A 525 70.64 28.52 6.96
CA ARG A 525 69.39 28.66 6.23
C ARG A 525 68.24 29.09 7.13
N GLU A 526 68.16 28.52 8.33
CA GLU A 526 67.15 28.89 9.34
C GLU A 526 67.22 30.36 9.75
N TYR A 527 68.43 30.96 9.72
CA TYR A 527 68.62 32.37 10.02
C TYR A 527 68.37 33.26 8.80
N LEU A 528 68.74 32.80 7.59
CA LEU A 528 68.57 33.54 6.35
C LEU A 528 67.10 33.65 5.93
N ILE A 529 66.31 32.60 6.13
CA ILE A 529 64.89 32.61 5.74
C ILE A 529 64.12 33.67 6.55
N GLY A 530 63.41 34.54 5.85
CA GLY A 530 62.59 35.61 6.41
C GLY A 530 63.34 36.93 6.65
N THR A 531 64.64 37.00 6.41
CA THR A 531 65.40 38.27 6.47
C THR A 531 65.41 38.97 5.12
N ASN A 532 65.71 40.27 5.13
CA ASN A 532 65.82 41.05 3.89
C ASN A 532 67.13 40.69 3.17
N PHE A 533 67.06 40.34 1.88
CA PHE A 533 68.24 39.84 1.15
C PHE A 533 69.34 40.91 0.96
N HIS A 534 68.99 42.18 0.81
CA HIS A 534 69.94 43.26 0.50
C HIS A 534 70.96 43.54 1.60
N ILE A 535 70.69 43.14 2.85
CA ILE A 535 71.58 43.40 3.99
C ILE A 535 72.87 42.57 3.95
N TYR A 536 72.90 41.52 3.13
CA TYR A 536 74.07 40.64 2.96
C TYR A 536 75.02 41.15 1.87
N PHE A 537 74.86 42.39 1.41
CA PHE A 537 75.75 43.05 0.47
C PHE A 537 76.34 44.33 1.07
N THR A 538 77.53 44.73 0.63
CA THR A 538 78.21 45.95 1.11
C THR A 538 77.46 47.23 0.74
N GLU A 539 76.71 47.20 -0.37
CA GLU A 539 75.90 48.29 -0.89
C GLU A 539 74.40 47.86 -0.93
N PRO A 540 73.67 47.86 0.21
CA PRO A 540 72.28 47.39 0.24
C PRO A 540 71.34 48.14 -0.70
N GLU A 541 71.48 49.46 -0.82
CA GLU A 541 70.66 50.28 -1.72
C GLU A 541 70.82 49.87 -3.19
N LYS A 542 72.04 49.47 -3.58
CA LYS A 542 72.34 48.99 -4.92
C LYS A 542 71.76 47.61 -5.18
N ALA A 543 71.77 46.73 -4.18
CA ALA A 543 71.13 45.41 -4.25
C ALA A 543 69.60 45.53 -4.36
N ASP A 544 68.99 46.43 -3.59
CA ASP A 544 67.55 46.73 -3.69
C ASP A 544 67.17 47.34 -5.03
N ALA A 545 67.97 48.27 -5.57
CA ALA A 545 67.74 48.83 -6.89
C ALA A 545 67.75 47.74 -7.98
N GLY A 546 68.70 46.80 -7.89
CA GLY A 546 68.73 45.63 -8.77
C GLY A 546 67.47 44.78 -8.62
N TYR A 547 67.07 44.43 -7.40
CA TYR A 547 65.86 43.65 -7.14
C TYR A 547 64.59 44.32 -7.69
N GLN A 548 64.41 45.63 -7.52
CA GLN A 548 63.29 46.36 -8.11
C GLN A 548 63.30 46.32 -9.64
N GLN A 549 64.50 46.38 -10.26
CA GLN A 549 64.66 46.25 -11.71
C GLN A 549 64.17 44.89 -12.23
N VAL A 550 64.29 43.81 -11.46
CA VAL A 550 63.75 42.47 -11.84
C VAL A 550 62.23 42.52 -12.00
N PHE A 551 61.53 43.26 -11.13
CA PHE A 551 60.06 43.37 -11.22
C PHE A 551 59.61 44.20 -12.42
N SER A 552 60.41 45.18 -12.87
CA SER A 552 60.09 46.00 -14.03
C SER A 552 60.49 45.37 -15.36
N GLU A 553 61.65 44.72 -15.43
CA GLU A 553 62.26 44.21 -16.68
C GLU A 553 62.15 42.69 -16.84
N GLY A 554 61.78 41.98 -15.78
CA GLY A 554 61.57 40.52 -15.76
C GLY A 554 62.83 39.70 -15.46
N PHE A 555 64.01 40.26 -15.70
CA PHE A 555 65.31 39.68 -15.34
C PHE A 555 66.40 40.77 -15.33
N PHE A 556 67.51 40.52 -14.65
CA PHE A 556 68.79 41.21 -14.91
C PHE A 556 69.95 40.22 -14.83
N ARG A 557 71.05 40.53 -15.53
CA ARG A 557 72.24 39.68 -15.60
C ARG A 557 73.50 40.47 -15.27
N ASP A 558 74.49 39.74 -14.76
CA ASP A 558 75.86 40.19 -14.48
C ASP A 558 75.92 41.47 -13.64
N TYR A 559 74.98 41.63 -12.69
CA TYR A 559 74.93 42.82 -11.86
C TYR A 559 75.98 42.74 -10.75
N PRO A 560 76.97 43.64 -10.74
CA PRO A 560 78.11 43.52 -9.86
C PRO A 560 77.75 43.95 -8.43
N LEU A 561 77.83 43.00 -7.51
CA LEU A 561 77.63 43.21 -6.08
C LEU A 561 78.83 42.66 -5.30
N GLU A 562 79.02 43.15 -4.08
CA GLU A 562 80.00 42.59 -3.13
C GLU A 562 79.21 42.01 -1.96
N MET A 563 79.21 40.69 -1.85
CA MET A 563 78.49 39.96 -0.82
C MET A 563 79.33 39.91 0.47
N VAL A 564 78.67 40.01 1.63
CA VAL A 564 79.30 40.10 2.94
C VAL A 564 79.11 38.79 3.69
N HIS A 565 80.22 38.18 4.08
CA HIS A 565 80.23 37.04 4.98
C HIS A 565 80.18 37.50 6.45
N LYS A 566 79.61 36.69 7.35
CA LYS A 566 79.42 37.05 8.77
C LYS A 566 80.69 37.44 9.55
N ASP A 567 81.87 37.05 9.07
CA ASP A 567 83.17 37.39 9.68
C ASP A 567 83.75 38.73 9.16
N GLY A 568 83.03 39.41 8.27
CA GLY A 568 83.44 40.66 7.63
C GLY A 568 84.19 40.48 6.31
N GLY A 569 84.42 39.25 5.87
CA GLY A 569 84.93 38.97 4.53
C GLY A 569 83.98 39.44 3.44
N THR A 570 84.52 39.85 2.30
CA THR A 570 83.74 40.27 1.12
C THR A 570 84.08 39.40 -0.08
N MET A 571 83.05 39.08 -0.88
CA MET A 571 83.16 38.29 -2.09
C MET A 571 82.57 39.08 -3.26
N SER A 572 83.35 39.25 -4.33
CA SER A 572 82.87 39.90 -5.55
C SER A 572 81.99 38.92 -6.31
N VAL A 573 80.72 39.25 -6.47
CA VAL A 573 79.74 38.41 -7.16
C VAL A 573 79.11 39.10 -8.36
N LEU A 574 78.87 38.33 -9.41
CA LEU A 574 77.94 38.70 -10.48
C LEU A 574 76.58 38.11 -10.15
N TYR A 575 75.66 38.99 -9.78
CA TYR A 575 74.31 38.60 -9.37
C TYR A 575 73.40 38.56 -10.59
N ASN A 576 72.71 37.44 -10.78
CA ASN A 576 71.69 37.25 -11.81
C ASN A 576 70.35 36.97 -11.13
N ALA A 577 69.28 37.59 -11.59
CA ALA A 577 67.97 37.42 -10.99
C ALA A 577 66.88 37.36 -12.06
N VAL A 578 65.90 36.47 -11.85
CA VAL A 578 64.75 36.25 -12.74
C VAL A 578 63.46 36.19 -11.93
N LEU A 579 62.37 36.70 -12.49
CA LEU A 579 61.04 36.48 -11.90
C LEU A 579 60.60 35.03 -12.09
N TYR A 580 60.04 34.42 -11.05
CA TYR A 580 59.29 33.18 -11.18
C TYR A 580 57.83 33.39 -10.77
N ARG A 581 56.95 32.69 -11.50
CA ARG A 581 55.49 32.85 -11.43
C ARG A 581 54.86 31.53 -11.02
N ASP A 582 53.70 31.61 -10.39
CA ASP A 582 52.88 30.43 -10.13
C ASP A 582 52.16 29.95 -11.41
N GLU A 583 51.42 28.84 -11.30
CA GLU A 583 50.64 28.25 -12.40
C GLU A 583 49.54 29.19 -12.96
N THR A 584 49.15 30.21 -12.20
CA THR A 584 48.16 31.22 -12.60
C THR A 584 48.80 32.43 -13.32
N GLY A 585 50.13 32.47 -13.37
CA GLY A 585 50.91 33.57 -13.96
C GLY A 585 51.18 34.73 -13.00
N ALA A 586 50.76 34.63 -11.73
CA ALA A 586 51.05 35.64 -10.72
C ALA A 586 52.52 35.56 -10.30
N VAL A 587 53.14 36.72 -10.09
CA VAL A 587 54.55 36.78 -9.65
C VAL A 587 54.62 36.28 -8.21
N GLN A 588 55.35 35.19 -8.00
CA GLN A 588 55.55 34.62 -6.66
C GLN A 588 56.81 35.19 -6.00
N GLY A 589 57.84 35.52 -6.80
CA GLY A 589 59.08 36.10 -6.30
C GLY A 589 60.18 36.17 -7.35
N VAL A 590 61.40 36.34 -6.85
CA VAL A 590 62.65 36.40 -7.61
C VAL A 590 63.50 35.18 -7.26
N PHE A 591 63.98 34.48 -8.28
CA PHE A 591 65.04 33.49 -8.13
C PHE A 591 66.35 34.13 -8.56
N ALA A 592 67.36 34.08 -7.70
CA ALA A 592 68.63 34.72 -7.95
C ALA A 592 69.82 33.80 -7.66
N THR A 593 70.89 34.03 -8.43
CA THR A 593 72.16 33.34 -8.32
C THR A 593 73.29 34.36 -8.22
N ALA A 594 74.24 34.15 -7.31
CA ALA A 594 75.40 34.99 -7.15
C ALA A 594 76.66 34.21 -7.58
N ARG A 595 77.21 34.53 -8.74
CA ARG A 595 78.42 33.85 -9.24
C ARG A 595 79.67 34.52 -8.69
N ASP A 596 80.52 33.76 -8.00
CA ASP A 596 81.78 34.28 -7.48
C ASP A 596 82.76 34.59 -8.64
N VAL A 597 83.24 35.84 -8.68
CA VAL A 597 84.24 36.31 -9.66
C VAL A 597 85.47 36.89 -8.98
N THR A 598 85.67 36.62 -7.70
CA THR A 598 86.77 37.14 -6.87
C THR A 598 88.13 36.77 -7.46
N ASP A 599 88.34 35.49 -7.78
CA ASP A 599 89.61 35.01 -8.35
C ASP A 599 89.85 35.57 -9.75
N ILE A 600 88.81 35.65 -10.59
CA ILE A 600 88.92 36.22 -11.94
C ILE A 600 89.39 37.67 -11.87
N ARG A 601 88.76 38.49 -11.02
CA ARG A 601 89.16 39.88 -10.82
C ARG A 601 90.56 39.99 -10.22
N ARG A 602 90.93 39.10 -9.29
CA ARG A 602 92.26 39.08 -8.69
C ARG A 602 93.35 38.77 -9.72
N TYR A 603 93.15 37.77 -10.58
CA TYR A 603 94.11 37.43 -11.63
C TYR A 603 94.23 38.52 -12.68
N GLN A 604 93.11 39.16 -13.08
CA GLN A 604 93.15 40.30 -13.99
C GLN A 604 93.96 41.46 -13.40
N ASN A 605 93.76 41.77 -12.11
CA ASN A 605 94.53 42.82 -11.42
C ASN A 605 96.01 42.46 -11.31
N LEU A 606 96.35 41.21 -10.95
CA LEU A 606 97.73 40.73 -10.86
C LEU A 606 98.45 40.79 -12.22
N LEU A 607 97.79 40.37 -13.30
CA LEU A 607 98.34 40.41 -14.65
C LEU A 607 98.60 41.86 -15.09
N SER A 608 97.66 42.76 -14.84
CA SER A 608 97.80 44.19 -15.14
C SER A 608 98.95 44.84 -14.36
N GLN A 609 99.10 44.51 -13.08
CA GLN A 609 100.22 44.97 -12.24
C GLN A 609 101.56 44.40 -12.72
N SER A 610 101.61 43.11 -13.06
CA SER A 610 102.83 42.46 -13.56
C SER A 610 103.29 43.05 -14.89
N LEU A 611 102.37 43.27 -15.84
CA LEU A 611 102.67 43.92 -17.11
C LEU A 611 103.22 45.33 -16.90
N SER A 612 102.57 46.11 -16.03
CA SER A 612 103.00 47.47 -15.69
C SER A 612 104.40 47.50 -15.05
N PHE A 613 104.74 46.49 -14.25
CA PHE A 613 106.08 46.35 -13.65
C PHE A 613 107.15 46.08 -14.71
N TYR A 614 106.94 45.12 -15.61
CA TYR A 614 107.92 44.75 -16.64
C TYR A 614 108.21 45.90 -17.62
N LEU A 615 107.17 46.62 -18.07
CA LEU A 615 107.36 47.78 -18.95
C LEU A 615 108.20 48.88 -18.27
N ASN A 616 107.94 49.15 -16.99
CA ASN A 616 108.76 50.10 -16.23
C ASN A 616 110.22 49.68 -16.09
N VAL A 617 110.50 48.37 -15.92
CA VAL A 617 111.89 47.88 -15.81
C VAL A 617 112.66 48.09 -17.12
N LEU A 618 112.06 47.74 -18.26
CA LEU A 618 112.71 47.87 -19.57
C LEU A 618 112.96 49.35 -19.93
N ASP A 619 111.98 50.23 -19.67
CA ASP A 619 112.10 51.67 -19.96
C ASP A 619 113.12 52.40 -19.06
N LYS A 620 113.40 51.87 -17.87
CA LYS A 620 114.40 52.43 -16.94
C LYS A 620 115.78 51.81 -17.12
N PHE A 621 115.93 50.80 -17.98
CA PHE A 621 117.22 50.16 -18.21
C PHE A 621 118.16 51.12 -18.95
N PRO A 622 119.42 51.30 -18.49
CA PRO A 622 120.30 52.36 -18.99
C PRO A 622 120.85 52.10 -20.41
N ASN A 623 120.78 50.86 -20.88
CA ASN A 623 121.27 50.46 -22.18
C ASN A 623 120.13 50.41 -23.21
N PRO A 624 120.40 50.74 -24.49
CA PRO A 624 119.47 50.48 -25.58
C PRO A 624 119.07 49.00 -25.62
N ILE A 625 117.77 48.73 -25.52
CA ILE A 625 117.19 47.39 -25.63
C ILE A 625 116.20 47.39 -26.78
N TRP A 626 116.22 46.31 -27.54
CA TRP A 626 115.26 46.03 -28.60
C TRP A 626 114.69 44.62 -28.44
N ARG A 627 113.51 44.40 -29.00
CA ARG A 627 112.86 43.10 -29.08
C ARG A 627 112.27 42.91 -30.47
N SER A 628 112.29 41.67 -30.96
CA SER A 628 111.60 41.27 -32.17
C SER A 628 110.60 40.16 -31.93
N GLY A 629 109.57 40.08 -32.78
CA GLY A 629 108.65 38.95 -32.82
C GLY A 629 109.23 37.72 -33.53
N VAL A 630 108.37 36.71 -33.75
CA VAL A 630 108.72 35.47 -34.48
C VAL A 630 108.95 35.67 -35.98
N ASP A 631 108.60 36.84 -36.51
CA ASP A 631 108.79 37.23 -37.91
C ASP A 631 110.14 37.92 -38.17
N GLY A 632 110.97 38.09 -37.13
CA GLY A 632 112.27 38.76 -37.22
C GLY A 632 112.19 40.29 -37.27
N LYS A 633 110.99 40.85 -37.09
CA LYS A 633 110.77 42.29 -37.10
C LYS A 633 110.79 42.85 -35.69
N CYS A 634 111.50 43.96 -35.49
CA CYS A 634 111.59 44.58 -34.18
C CYS A 634 110.24 45.21 -33.79
N ASP A 635 109.66 44.79 -32.67
CA ASP A 635 108.32 45.19 -32.23
C ASP A 635 108.34 46.04 -30.94
N TYR A 636 109.53 46.22 -30.34
CA TYR A 636 109.73 47.09 -29.18
C TYR A 636 111.16 47.62 -29.11
N PHE A 637 111.29 48.88 -28.69
CA PHE A 637 112.54 49.53 -28.31
C PHE A 637 112.32 50.25 -26.98
N ASN A 638 113.25 50.11 -26.05
CA ASN A 638 113.15 50.82 -24.78
C ASN A 638 113.50 52.30 -24.93
N LYS A 639 113.21 53.08 -23.88
CA LYS A 639 113.51 54.50 -23.86
C LYS A 639 114.98 54.83 -24.14
N ALA A 640 115.94 54.05 -23.62
CA ALA A 640 117.37 54.31 -23.83
C ALA A 640 117.79 54.19 -25.30
N TRP A 641 117.17 53.29 -26.09
CA TRP A 641 117.40 53.22 -27.53
C TRP A 641 116.92 54.49 -28.23
N LEU A 642 115.69 54.91 -27.95
CA LEU A 642 115.09 56.10 -28.56
C LEU A 642 115.85 57.38 -28.17
N ASP A 643 116.29 57.47 -26.91
CA ASP A 643 117.14 58.57 -26.42
C ASP A 643 118.53 58.56 -27.11
N PHE A 644 119.06 57.38 -27.47
CA PHE A 644 120.35 57.22 -28.15
C PHE A 644 120.29 57.59 -29.63
N THR A 645 119.30 57.08 -30.38
CA THR A 645 119.18 57.34 -31.82
C THR A 645 118.50 58.68 -32.11
N GLY A 646 117.69 59.18 -31.18
CA GLY A 646 116.88 60.40 -31.36
C GLY A 646 115.67 60.21 -32.27
N ARG A 647 115.32 58.96 -32.60
CA ARG A 647 114.22 58.61 -33.52
C ARG A 647 112.95 58.26 -32.76
N LEU A 648 111.80 58.39 -33.41
CA LEU A 648 110.52 57.95 -32.85
C LEU A 648 110.39 56.43 -32.95
N ILE A 649 109.64 55.82 -32.02
CA ILE A 649 109.47 54.36 -32.00
C ILE A 649 108.87 53.84 -33.32
N GLU A 650 107.93 54.59 -33.92
CA GLU A 650 107.29 54.24 -35.19
C GLU A 650 108.28 54.18 -36.36
N GLU A 651 109.41 54.87 -36.27
CA GLU A 651 110.47 54.88 -37.30
C GLU A 651 111.46 53.71 -37.13
N GLU A 652 111.53 53.11 -35.93
CA GLU A 652 112.43 52.02 -35.58
C GLU A 652 111.75 50.64 -35.72
N LEU A 653 110.42 50.57 -35.53
CA LEU A 653 109.64 49.34 -35.63
C LEU A 653 109.80 48.65 -37.00
N GLY A 654 109.70 47.32 -37.00
CA GLY A 654 109.94 46.50 -38.17
C GLY A 654 111.43 46.38 -38.48
N ASP A 655 111.80 46.77 -39.70
CA ASP A 655 113.18 46.82 -40.18
C ASP A 655 113.78 48.23 -40.02
N GLY A 656 113.12 49.13 -39.27
CA GLY A 656 113.49 50.54 -39.16
C GLY A 656 114.90 50.80 -38.62
N TRP A 657 115.39 49.92 -37.74
CA TRP A 657 116.73 49.98 -37.15
C TRP A 657 117.86 49.90 -38.18
N VAL A 658 117.64 49.22 -39.32
CA VAL A 658 118.59 49.08 -40.44
C VAL A 658 119.02 50.45 -40.97
N SER A 659 118.11 51.43 -40.94
CA SER A 659 118.39 52.81 -41.41
C SER A 659 119.41 53.54 -40.54
N GLY A 660 119.58 53.13 -39.28
CA GLY A 660 120.58 53.68 -38.37
C GLY A 660 121.97 53.06 -38.50
N VAL A 661 122.10 51.91 -39.19
CA VAL A 661 123.38 51.20 -39.31
C VAL A 661 124.26 51.87 -40.36
N HIS A 662 125.57 52.01 -40.08
CA HIS A 662 126.51 52.53 -41.06
C HIS A 662 126.52 51.68 -42.35
N PRO A 663 126.53 52.28 -43.56
CA PRO A 663 126.43 51.54 -44.82
C PRO A 663 127.43 50.38 -44.98
N ASP A 664 128.69 50.58 -44.58
CA ASP A 664 129.73 49.53 -44.64
C ASP A 664 129.46 48.31 -43.72
N ASP A 665 128.68 48.49 -42.65
CA ASP A 665 128.39 47.44 -41.67
C ASP A 665 127.06 46.73 -41.95
N LEU A 666 126.20 47.31 -42.79
CA LEU A 666 124.81 46.93 -42.92
C LEU A 666 124.62 45.48 -43.39
N ASP A 667 125.22 45.11 -44.52
CA ASP A 667 125.07 43.77 -45.10
C ASP A 667 125.55 42.68 -44.13
N ARG A 668 126.61 42.96 -43.37
CA ARG A 668 127.16 42.06 -42.35
C ARG A 668 126.21 41.90 -41.17
N CYS A 669 125.67 43.01 -40.64
CA CYS A 669 124.75 43.00 -39.51
C CYS A 669 123.45 42.28 -39.83
N VAL A 670 122.83 42.60 -40.97
CA VAL A 670 121.58 41.98 -41.41
C VAL A 670 121.79 40.48 -41.64
N SER A 671 122.88 40.09 -42.32
CA SER A 671 123.20 38.68 -42.56
C SER A 671 123.41 37.92 -41.25
N GLN A 672 124.17 38.50 -40.31
CA GLN A 672 124.43 37.87 -39.01
C GLN A 672 123.13 37.72 -38.20
N TYR A 673 122.31 38.76 -38.14
CA TYR A 673 121.02 38.72 -37.45
C TYR A 673 120.10 37.64 -38.04
N LEU A 674 119.89 37.63 -39.36
CA LEU A 674 119.00 36.67 -40.02
C LEU A 674 119.50 35.22 -39.87
N MET A 675 120.81 34.98 -39.99
CA MET A 675 121.39 33.64 -39.79
C MET A 675 121.21 33.16 -38.35
N SER A 676 121.46 34.03 -37.37
CA SER A 676 121.25 33.69 -35.97
C SER A 676 119.78 33.48 -35.65
N PHE A 677 118.88 34.30 -36.21
CA PHE A 677 117.43 34.18 -36.05
C PHE A 677 116.90 32.84 -36.60
N GLU A 678 117.32 32.42 -37.79
CA GLU A 678 116.95 31.12 -38.38
C GLU A 678 117.43 29.94 -37.52
N ARG A 679 118.63 30.07 -36.95
CA ARG A 679 119.24 29.05 -36.08
C ARG A 679 118.72 29.08 -34.64
N ARG A 680 118.08 30.18 -34.23
CA ARG A 680 117.70 30.46 -32.84
C ARG A 680 118.91 30.42 -31.90
N ASP A 681 120.05 30.91 -32.39
CA ASP A 681 121.29 31.02 -31.63
C ASP A 681 121.47 32.44 -31.05
N PRO A 682 122.04 32.59 -29.85
CA PRO A 682 122.47 33.89 -29.38
C PRO A 682 123.59 34.43 -30.27
N PHE A 683 123.65 35.75 -30.45
CA PHE A 683 124.69 36.40 -31.23
C PHE A 683 125.27 37.61 -30.51
N CYS A 684 126.50 37.94 -30.88
CA CYS A 684 127.15 39.19 -30.53
C CYS A 684 127.68 39.80 -31.81
N MET A 685 127.32 41.06 -32.08
CA MET A 685 127.81 41.78 -33.24
C MET A 685 128.23 43.19 -32.86
N MET A 686 129.28 43.68 -33.51
CA MET A 686 129.79 45.03 -33.34
C MET A 686 129.56 45.80 -34.62
N PHE A 687 128.96 46.98 -34.52
CA PHE A 687 128.69 47.82 -35.67
C PHE A 687 128.53 49.28 -35.28
N ARG A 688 128.59 50.15 -36.28
CA ARG A 688 128.37 51.58 -36.10
C ARG A 688 126.88 51.90 -36.23
N LEU A 689 126.30 52.49 -35.19
CA LEU A 689 124.91 52.96 -35.17
C LEU A 689 124.89 54.49 -35.11
N HIS A 690 123.97 55.10 -35.87
CA HIS A 690 123.75 56.53 -35.90
C HIS A 690 123.25 57.03 -34.54
N HIS A 691 123.99 57.97 -33.97
CA HIS A 691 123.66 58.61 -32.70
C HIS A 691 122.91 59.93 -32.93
N VAL A 692 122.13 60.38 -31.95
CA VAL A 692 121.32 61.61 -32.04
C VAL A 692 122.13 62.89 -32.33
N ASP A 693 123.44 62.90 -32.05
CA ASP A 693 124.33 64.02 -32.38
C ASP A 693 124.80 64.07 -33.85
N GLY A 694 124.38 63.09 -34.67
CA GLY A 694 124.71 62.98 -36.09
C GLY A 694 126.02 62.24 -36.39
N SER A 695 126.70 61.71 -35.37
CA SER A 695 127.87 60.86 -35.53
C SER A 695 127.51 59.36 -35.51
N PHE A 696 128.47 58.51 -35.85
CA PHE A 696 128.33 57.06 -35.76
C PHE A 696 129.13 56.55 -34.56
N HIS A 697 128.44 55.88 -33.63
CA HIS A 697 129.06 55.28 -32.44
C HIS A 697 129.23 53.77 -32.65
N TRP A 698 130.37 53.22 -32.22
CA TRP A 698 130.55 51.77 -32.13
C TRP A 698 129.69 51.20 -31.01
N ILE A 699 128.73 50.35 -31.38
CA ILE A 699 127.91 49.60 -30.44
C ILE A 699 128.19 48.10 -30.54
N THR A 700 128.21 47.44 -29.39
CA THR A 700 128.12 45.97 -29.31
C THR A 700 126.69 45.60 -29.01
N ASP A 701 126.06 44.86 -29.91
CA ASP A 701 124.73 44.29 -29.71
C ASP A 701 124.82 42.81 -29.33
N PHE A 702 124.14 42.46 -28.25
CA PHE A 702 123.97 41.09 -27.79
C PHE A 702 122.52 40.69 -28.00
N GLY A 703 122.25 39.86 -28.99
CA GLY A 703 120.92 39.30 -29.24
C GLY A 703 120.81 37.88 -28.67
N SER A 704 119.68 37.58 -28.02
CA SER A 704 119.37 36.24 -27.52
C SER A 704 117.95 35.83 -27.88
N PRO A 705 117.73 34.57 -28.26
CA PRO A 705 116.39 34.04 -28.53
C PRO A 705 115.55 34.02 -27.25
N LEU A 706 114.30 34.44 -27.35
CA LEU A 706 113.28 34.31 -26.32
C LEU A 706 112.43 33.08 -26.57
N PHE A 707 112.18 32.32 -25.51
CA PHE A 707 111.27 31.19 -25.50
C PHE A 707 110.20 31.39 -24.42
N ASP A 708 108.98 30.93 -24.68
CA ASP A 708 107.91 30.96 -23.67
C ASP A 708 108.04 29.80 -22.66
N GLN A 709 107.03 29.63 -21.80
CA GLN A 709 107.02 28.58 -20.78
C GLN A 709 106.93 27.16 -21.35
N GLU A 710 106.47 27.02 -22.60
CA GLU A 710 106.39 25.74 -23.31
C GLU A 710 107.65 25.48 -24.16
N ASN A 711 108.65 26.37 -24.05
CA ASN A 711 109.90 26.34 -24.81
C ASN A 711 109.69 26.55 -26.32
N GLU A 712 108.59 27.21 -26.70
CA GLU A 712 108.35 27.66 -28.06
C GLU A 712 109.04 29.00 -28.32
N PHE A 713 109.58 29.16 -29.53
CA PHE A 713 110.33 30.36 -29.91
C PHE A 713 109.38 31.53 -30.11
N ILE A 714 109.56 32.61 -29.34
CA ILE A 714 108.68 33.79 -29.36
C ILE A 714 109.35 35.07 -29.89
N GLY A 715 110.64 35.00 -30.25
CA GLY A 715 111.36 36.12 -30.87
C GLY A 715 112.76 36.30 -30.31
N TYR A 716 113.30 37.52 -30.40
CA TYR A 716 114.61 37.88 -29.85
C TYR A 716 114.50 39.08 -28.92
N VAL A 717 115.39 39.13 -27.93
CA VAL A 717 115.71 40.36 -27.19
C VAL A 717 117.17 40.68 -27.39
N GLY A 718 117.48 41.95 -27.60
CA GLY A 718 118.86 42.40 -27.64
C GLY A 718 119.11 43.61 -26.75
N SER A 719 120.35 43.69 -26.27
CA SER A 719 120.87 44.84 -25.51
C SER A 719 122.14 45.33 -26.17
N CYS A 720 122.19 46.61 -26.46
CA CYS A 720 123.35 47.26 -27.04
C CYS A 720 124.16 48.01 -25.99
N TYR A 721 125.48 48.05 -26.17
CA TYR A 721 126.42 48.78 -25.35
C TYR A 721 127.20 49.73 -26.24
N ASP A 722 127.18 51.02 -25.92
CA ASP A 722 128.01 52.03 -26.57
C ASP A 722 129.46 51.88 -26.10
N ILE A 723 130.31 51.40 -27.00
CA ILE A 723 131.74 51.17 -26.76
C ILE A 723 132.51 52.49 -26.83
N ASP A 724 132.09 53.42 -27.68
CA ASP A 724 132.77 54.71 -27.80
C ASP A 724 132.63 55.49 -26.49
N LYS A 725 131.44 55.47 -25.89
CA LYS A 725 131.23 56.01 -24.53
C LYS A 725 132.08 55.28 -23.48
N TYR A 726 132.18 53.96 -23.54
CA TYR A 726 133.02 53.18 -22.60
C TYR A 726 134.51 53.51 -22.73
N LEU A 727 135.02 53.67 -23.96
CA LEU A 727 136.42 54.02 -24.24
C LEU A 727 136.77 55.46 -23.83
N ILE A 728 135.80 56.37 -23.94
CA ILE A 728 135.90 57.75 -23.44
C ILE A 728 135.91 57.76 -21.90
N ASP A 729 134.97 57.06 -21.25
CA ASP A 729 134.83 57.05 -19.78
C ASP A 729 135.97 56.30 -19.06
N THR A 730 136.56 55.28 -19.70
CA THR A 730 137.71 54.51 -19.13
C THR A 730 139.09 55.09 -19.48
N GLY A 731 139.15 56.16 -20.29
CA GLY A 731 140.40 56.84 -20.63
C GLY A 731 141.36 56.04 -21.55
N GLN A 732 140.87 55.03 -22.27
CA GLN A 732 141.68 54.14 -23.14
C GLN A 732 141.67 54.54 -24.62
N LEU A 733 141.49 55.82 -24.94
CA LEU A 733 141.39 56.32 -26.32
C LEU A 733 142.73 56.46 -27.07
N SER A 734 143.59 55.43 -27.01
CA SER A 734 144.88 55.45 -27.73
C SER A 734 145.42 54.13 -28.32
N TYR A 735 144.63 53.04 -28.41
CA TYR A 735 145.21 51.77 -28.91
C TYR A 735 144.44 50.94 -29.96
N VAL A 736 143.30 51.39 -30.51
CA VAL A 736 142.58 50.59 -31.52
C VAL A 736 142.16 51.41 -32.75
N MET A 737 143.10 52.23 -33.26
CA MET A 737 143.00 52.90 -34.57
C MET A 737 144.35 52.80 -35.30
N LYS A 738 144.84 51.57 -35.49
CA LYS A 738 145.85 51.15 -36.48
C LYS A 738 146.06 49.63 -36.38
N GLY A 739 145.47 48.89 -37.33
CA GLY A 739 145.60 47.45 -37.47
C GLY A 739 144.47 46.90 -38.29
#